data_AF-A0AAD9A7K3-F1
#
_entry.id   AF-A0AAD9A7K3-F1
#
_cell.length_a   1.000
_cell.length_b   1.000
_cell.length_c   1.000
_cell.angle_alpha   90.00
_cell.angle_beta   90.00
_cell.angle_gamma   90.00
#
_symmetry.space_group_name_H-M   'P 1'
#
loop_
_entity.id
_entity.type
_entity.pdbx_description
1 polymer ?
#
loop_
_entity_poly.entity_id
_entity_poly.type
_entity_poly.pdbx_seq_one_letter_code
_entity_poly.pdbx_strand_id
1 'polypeptide(L)'
;MQARLERVEDYLVQGSHNMPFNIERTTASLPSADNGQLESDPSDPDLAEVSGDVTQDVLEAVPQSHTNTLDTESPMQSATLMLPTANEVFTKWFQSYHPWFPILHQGSFQGLPAFESPDQELVYKAVTAVVIFDQADSLPWHQARASDLRDQVLLQGLATSSLQSVQALLILSSHFYARGQLTGFWNVLAICKRLLAHPNLQRHGVSPPCTYTSRARMTHRHVMSSSIVQEEARRAFWMVEMLDAISTLGLPHSMPYSPSPFGASLPCLESQWSSTPTVIERSDSEPRYASGFALCIMLSVEELKVVREFLGRSYDLDKLDQRLDWQSEAQRLDERLTNWREEFVAAVFQLINYETGHLPRGEMESFFTLTNCILNEAIIVLLQQMAPMPKGIETTFEHWAFATTRCTYACENLTAKTQPDVVTDVYTTQLDRLAAKVLRLHELHDPSSRVMIAISGVPGSGKTTLATAIAAKLQSAQPTENFVTMIPMDGFHLYRSQLAAMPNPAEAIHRRGAAFTFDSERFHRLVQALREPVTNATPQIFAPSFDHAVKDPVEDDICVPKEARIIVFEGLYLSLDREPWRSAASLMDELWFLNIDRELSRARLIERHVASGIVPDRAAAEHRVSSTDMLNADDIIQNRLHAHEYIEF
;
A
#
# COMPACT_ATOMS: atom_id res chain seq x y z
N MET A 1 23.43 12.98 14.47
CA MET A 1 23.64 11.56 14.13
C MET A 1 23.24 10.66 15.29
N GLN A 2 23.79 10.85 16.49
CA GLN A 2 23.42 10.11 17.71
C GLN A 2 21.96 10.37 18.16
N ALA A 3 21.49 11.62 18.14
CA ALA A 3 20.08 11.99 18.37
C ALA A 3 19.09 11.59 17.24
N ARG A 4 19.61 11.03 16.13
CA ARG A 4 18.82 10.42 15.05
C ARG A 4 18.72 8.90 15.24
N LEU A 5 19.76 8.27 15.79
CA LEU A 5 19.76 6.84 16.17
C LEU A 5 18.88 6.58 17.41
N GLU A 6 18.88 7.48 18.40
CA GLU A 6 18.01 7.36 19.58
C GLU A 6 16.52 7.44 19.22
N ARG A 7 16.17 8.23 18.19
CA ARG A 7 14.79 8.25 17.67
C ARG A 7 14.40 6.94 17.00
N VAL A 8 15.31 6.27 16.30
CA VAL A 8 15.06 4.95 15.69
C VAL A 8 14.92 3.85 16.77
N GLU A 9 15.71 3.92 17.85
CA GLU A 9 15.54 3.05 19.03
C GLU A 9 14.16 3.28 19.69
N ASP A 10 13.73 4.53 19.88
CA ASP A 10 12.41 4.85 20.44
C ASP A 10 11.25 4.38 19.53
N TYR A 11 11.40 4.46 18.20
CA TYR A 11 10.40 3.98 17.24
C TYR A 11 10.31 2.44 17.20
N LEU A 12 11.44 1.73 17.35
CA LEU A 12 11.44 0.26 17.45
C LEU A 12 10.86 -0.23 18.77
N VAL A 13 11.11 0.50 19.87
CA VAL A 13 10.53 0.17 21.19
C VAL A 13 9.03 0.50 21.25
N GLN A 14 8.57 1.60 20.66
CA GLN A 14 7.13 1.92 20.61
C GLN A 14 6.35 1.03 19.63
N GLY A 15 6.97 0.59 18.53
CA GLY A 15 6.40 -0.43 17.63
C GLY A 15 6.37 -1.85 18.22
N SER A 16 7.25 -2.14 19.19
CA SER A 16 7.31 -3.45 19.87
C SER A 16 6.16 -3.70 20.85
N HIS A 17 5.30 -2.71 21.13
CA HIS A 17 4.08 -2.91 21.92
C HIS A 17 2.89 -3.41 21.09
N ASN A 18 2.99 -3.46 19.75
CA ASN A 18 1.91 -3.93 18.87
C ASN A 18 2.33 -4.96 17.79
N MET A 19 3.55 -5.51 17.83
CA MET A 19 3.99 -6.60 16.94
C MET A 19 5.00 -7.52 17.64
N PRO A 20 4.81 -8.86 17.68
CA PRO A 20 5.73 -9.78 18.34
C PRO A 20 6.78 -10.29 17.34
N PHE A 21 7.88 -9.56 17.15
CA PHE A 21 9.12 -10.16 16.63
C PHE A 21 10.06 -10.41 17.81
N ASN A 22 9.90 -11.57 18.45
CA ASN A 22 10.83 -12.04 19.47
C ASN A 22 11.74 -13.09 18.84
N ILE A 23 12.99 -12.72 18.57
CA ILE A 23 14.04 -13.66 18.16
C ILE A 23 14.50 -14.38 19.43
N GLU A 24 13.85 -15.48 19.79
CA GLU A 24 14.38 -16.38 20.81
C GLU A 24 15.58 -17.16 20.25
N ARG A 25 16.77 -16.76 20.69
CA ARG A 25 18.00 -17.56 20.53
C ARG A 25 17.91 -18.80 21.43
N THR A 26 17.64 -19.97 20.83
CA THR A 26 17.90 -21.27 21.46
C THR A 26 19.41 -21.46 21.58
N THR A 27 19.98 -21.11 22.74
CA THR A 27 21.33 -21.53 23.14
C THR A 27 21.23 -22.81 23.96
N ALA A 28 21.18 -23.95 23.27
CA ALA A 28 21.37 -25.25 23.92
C ALA A 28 22.84 -25.38 24.33
N SER A 29 23.13 -25.05 25.58
CA SER A 29 24.43 -25.32 26.22
C SER A 29 24.47 -26.79 26.60
N LEU A 30 25.24 -27.60 25.88
CA LEU A 30 25.58 -28.97 26.29
C LEU A 30 26.50 -28.91 27.52
N PRO A 31 26.21 -29.59 28.64
CA PRO A 31 27.17 -29.72 29.72
C PRO A 31 28.22 -30.76 29.36
N SER A 32 29.48 -30.35 29.49
CA SER A 32 30.66 -31.20 29.50
C SER A 32 30.53 -32.33 30.53
N ALA A 33 30.77 -33.56 30.09
CA ALA A 33 31.01 -34.69 30.96
C ALA A 33 32.34 -34.48 31.71
N ASP A 34 32.30 -34.45 33.03
CA ASP A 34 33.50 -34.64 33.85
C ASP A 34 33.23 -35.64 34.97
N ASN A 35 34.20 -36.53 35.15
CA ASN A 35 34.17 -37.69 36.02
C ASN A 35 34.36 -37.30 37.49
N GLY A 36 33.55 -37.87 38.38
CA GLY A 36 33.79 -37.82 39.82
C GLY A 36 33.02 -38.90 40.56
N GLN A 37 33.72 -39.97 40.93
CA GLN A 37 33.22 -41.08 41.73
C GLN A 37 33.20 -40.77 43.25
N LEU A 38 32.35 -41.53 43.95
CA LEU A 38 32.44 -42.05 45.34
C LEU A 38 31.77 -41.27 46.50
N GLU A 39 30.75 -41.93 47.08
CA GLU A 39 30.51 -42.32 48.50
C GLU A 39 28.99 -42.26 48.81
N SER A 40 28.25 -43.38 48.72
CA SER A 40 27.97 -44.44 49.71
C SER A 40 26.88 -44.14 50.76
N ASP A 41 25.66 -44.63 50.47
CA ASP A 41 24.79 -45.48 51.33
C ASP A 41 23.99 -44.84 52.51
N PRO A 42 22.95 -45.50 53.07
CA PRO A 42 21.62 -45.80 52.48
C PRO A 42 20.43 -45.49 53.43
N SER A 43 19.20 -45.52 52.90
CA SER A 43 18.02 -46.03 53.64
C SER A 43 16.79 -46.18 52.73
N ASP A 44 16.52 -47.44 52.38
CA ASP A 44 15.22 -48.03 51.99
C ASP A 44 14.50 -48.49 53.31
N PRO A 45 13.22 -48.96 53.39
CA PRO A 45 12.45 -49.62 52.32
C PRO A 45 10.91 -49.41 52.30
N ASP A 46 10.28 -50.19 51.41
CA ASP A 46 8.89 -50.69 51.32
C ASP A 46 7.99 -50.02 50.26
N LEU A 47 7.88 -50.59 49.05
CA LEU A 47 7.11 -51.79 48.64
C LEU A 47 5.59 -51.64 48.79
N ALA A 48 4.88 -51.52 47.66
CA ALA A 48 3.89 -52.52 47.20
C ALA A 48 3.12 -52.04 45.96
N GLU A 49 3.23 -52.81 44.89
CA GLU A 49 2.29 -52.87 43.78
C GLU A 49 0.92 -53.37 44.26
N VAL A 50 -0.19 -52.82 43.75
CA VAL A 50 -1.41 -53.62 43.46
C VAL A 50 -2.14 -53.04 42.24
N SER A 51 -2.23 -53.90 41.22
CA SER A 51 -3.12 -53.88 40.06
C SER A 51 -4.61 -53.96 40.43
N GLY A 52 -5.51 -53.38 39.65
CA GLY A 52 -6.93 -53.74 39.79
C GLY A 52 -7.90 -52.90 38.96
N ASP A 53 -8.45 -53.55 37.95
CA ASP A 53 -9.39 -53.09 36.92
C ASP A 53 -10.87 -53.13 37.39
N VAL A 54 -11.78 -52.58 36.56
CA VAL A 54 -13.21 -52.94 36.39
C VAL A 54 -14.33 -52.23 37.22
N THR A 55 -15.17 -51.50 36.46
CA THR A 55 -16.64 -51.27 36.50
C THR A 55 -17.39 -50.50 37.60
N GLN A 56 -18.12 -49.48 37.12
CA GLN A 56 -19.56 -49.17 37.30
C GLN A 56 -20.34 -49.82 38.45
N ASP A 57 -20.88 -48.97 39.34
CA ASP A 57 -22.33 -48.70 39.45
C ASP A 57 -22.59 -47.94 40.76
N VAL A 58 -23.25 -46.77 40.71
CA VAL A 58 -24.32 -46.38 41.67
C VAL A 58 -25.15 -45.24 41.04
N LEU A 59 -26.37 -45.56 40.65
CA LEU A 59 -27.51 -44.64 40.59
C LEU A 59 -28.39 -44.95 41.80
N GLU A 60 -28.74 -43.95 42.62
CA GLU A 60 -30.11 -43.77 43.13
C GLU A 60 -30.29 -42.50 43.99
N ALA A 61 -31.55 -42.03 43.95
CA ALA A 61 -32.24 -41.10 44.86
C ALA A 61 -32.20 -39.59 44.58
N VAL A 62 -33.22 -39.16 43.82
CA VAL A 62 -33.78 -37.80 43.73
C VAL A 62 -34.72 -37.53 44.92
N PRO A 63 -34.88 -36.26 45.36
CA PRO A 63 -36.16 -35.79 45.88
C PRO A 63 -36.74 -34.65 45.03
N GLN A 64 -38.02 -34.79 44.68
CA GLN A 64 -38.85 -33.77 44.04
C GLN A 64 -39.31 -32.73 45.07
N SER A 65 -39.37 -31.45 44.67
CA SER A 65 -40.42 -30.54 45.13
C SER A 65 -40.72 -29.49 44.06
N HIS A 66 -42.02 -29.28 43.82
CA HIS A 66 -42.58 -28.44 42.78
C HIS A 66 -42.72 -26.97 43.20
N THR A 67 -42.47 -26.10 42.22
CA THR A 67 -43.09 -24.78 41.96
C THR A 67 -42.91 -23.65 42.97
N ASN A 68 -42.08 -22.67 42.59
CA ASN A 68 -42.51 -21.27 42.51
C ASN A 68 -41.66 -20.51 41.49
N THR A 69 -42.35 -19.86 40.56
CA THR A 69 -41.85 -18.89 39.59
C THR A 69 -41.18 -17.72 40.27
N LEU A 70 -39.89 -17.49 39.97
CA LEU A 70 -39.24 -16.18 40.01
C LEU A 70 -38.28 -16.12 38.82
N ASP A 71 -38.57 -15.19 37.92
CA ASP A 71 -37.79 -14.87 36.75
C ASP A 71 -36.36 -14.48 37.13
N THR A 72 -35.40 -15.30 36.73
CA THR A 72 -34.01 -14.86 36.55
C THR A 72 -33.52 -15.46 35.25
N GLU A 73 -33.74 -14.72 34.17
CA GLU A 73 -33.08 -14.95 32.89
C GLU A 73 -31.55 -14.97 33.11
N SER A 74 -30.92 -16.06 32.69
CA SER A 74 -29.46 -16.17 32.68
C SER A 74 -28.88 -15.26 31.59
N PRO A 75 -27.78 -14.53 31.84
CA PRO A 75 -27.19 -13.58 30.88
C PRO A 75 -26.60 -14.24 29.62
N MET A 76 -26.67 -15.56 29.48
CA MET A 76 -26.20 -16.30 28.30
C MET A 76 -27.21 -16.36 27.14
N GLN A 77 -28.49 -16.05 27.35
CA GLN A 77 -29.50 -16.13 26.28
C GLN A 77 -29.75 -14.78 25.56
N SER A 78 -29.30 -13.66 26.12
CA SER A 78 -29.42 -12.33 25.49
C SER A 78 -28.24 -11.96 24.59
N ALA A 79 -27.21 -12.81 24.45
CA ALA A 79 -26.03 -12.53 23.64
C ALA A 79 -26.05 -13.20 22.25
N THR A 80 -27.23 -13.53 21.71
CA THR A 80 -27.41 -13.74 20.25
C THR A 80 -27.42 -12.37 19.55
N LEU A 81 -26.39 -11.56 19.81
CA LEU A 81 -26.11 -10.33 19.09
C LEU A 81 -25.64 -10.75 17.68
N MET A 82 -26.60 -10.75 16.75
CA MET A 82 -26.48 -10.87 15.28
C MET A 82 -25.05 -11.19 14.80
N LEU A 83 -24.72 -12.48 14.67
CA LEU A 83 -23.57 -12.90 13.86
C LEU A 83 -23.75 -12.32 12.44
N PRO A 84 -22.70 -11.75 11.84
CA PRO A 84 -22.80 -11.19 10.49
C PRO A 84 -23.28 -12.27 9.53
N THR A 85 -24.18 -11.88 8.63
CA THR A 85 -24.72 -12.82 7.64
C THR A 85 -23.59 -13.35 6.76
N ALA A 86 -23.76 -14.53 6.15
CA ALA A 86 -22.76 -15.08 5.24
C ALA A 86 -22.39 -14.09 4.12
N ASN A 87 -23.39 -13.36 3.61
CA ASN A 87 -23.19 -12.33 2.61
C ASN A 87 -22.36 -11.14 3.14
N GLU A 88 -22.62 -10.64 4.34
CA GLU A 88 -21.82 -9.56 4.96
C GLU A 88 -20.36 -9.96 5.14
N VAL A 89 -20.12 -11.18 5.64
CA VAL A 89 -18.76 -11.71 5.84
C VAL A 89 -18.01 -11.79 4.51
N PHE A 90 -18.63 -12.36 3.46
CA PHE A 90 -17.99 -12.44 2.15
C PHE A 90 -17.85 -11.07 1.49
N THR A 91 -18.81 -10.16 1.62
CA THR A 91 -18.67 -8.78 1.14
C THR A 91 -17.44 -8.11 1.78
N LYS A 92 -17.29 -8.24 3.11
CA LYS A 92 -16.11 -7.71 3.81
C LYS A 92 -14.82 -8.37 3.36
N TRP A 93 -14.82 -9.70 3.17
CA TRP A 93 -13.67 -10.44 2.62
C TRP A 93 -13.23 -9.88 1.26
N PHE A 94 -14.15 -9.82 0.30
CA PHE A 94 -13.86 -9.38 -1.07
C PHE A 94 -13.43 -7.91 -1.14
N GLN A 95 -13.86 -7.08 -0.20
CA GLN A 95 -13.47 -5.67 -0.16
C GLN A 95 -12.13 -5.43 0.56
N SER A 96 -11.84 -6.14 1.65
CA SER A 96 -10.71 -5.81 2.53
C SER A 96 -9.53 -6.81 2.46
N TYR A 97 -9.78 -8.08 2.11
CA TYR A 97 -8.75 -9.12 2.17
C TYR A 97 -8.43 -9.70 0.80
N HIS A 98 -9.44 -9.90 -0.04
CA HIS A 98 -9.26 -10.47 -1.38
C HIS A 98 -8.24 -9.71 -2.25
N PRO A 99 -8.14 -8.36 -2.23
CA PRO A 99 -7.07 -7.65 -2.94
C PRO A 99 -5.65 -8.10 -2.56
N TRP A 100 -5.44 -8.57 -1.33
CA TRP A 100 -4.17 -9.09 -0.83
C TRP A 100 -4.09 -10.62 -0.88
N PHE A 101 -5.22 -11.30 -1.06
CA PHE A 101 -5.37 -12.74 -0.92
C PHE A 101 -6.40 -13.34 -1.92
N PRO A 102 -6.15 -13.24 -3.25
CA PRO A 102 -7.17 -13.44 -4.27
C PRO A 102 -7.30 -14.92 -4.67
N ILE A 103 -7.56 -15.82 -3.71
CA ILE A 103 -7.65 -17.27 -3.96
C ILE A 103 -9.09 -17.78 -4.17
N LEU A 104 -10.08 -16.91 -3.97
CA LEU A 104 -11.52 -17.20 -4.12
C LEU A 104 -12.08 -16.41 -5.29
N HIS A 105 -12.95 -17.00 -6.11
CA HIS A 105 -13.71 -16.26 -7.10
C HIS A 105 -15.01 -15.70 -6.50
N GLN A 106 -15.38 -14.47 -6.84
CA GLN A 106 -16.59 -13.82 -6.31
C GLN A 106 -17.86 -14.61 -6.62
N GLY A 107 -17.96 -15.13 -7.85
CA GLY A 107 -19.08 -15.96 -8.30
C GLY A 107 -19.19 -17.34 -7.64
N SER A 108 -18.15 -17.79 -6.91
CA SER A 108 -18.17 -19.07 -6.19
C SER A 108 -18.89 -18.96 -4.83
N PHE A 109 -19.03 -17.75 -4.27
CA PHE A 109 -19.48 -17.55 -2.88
C PHE A 109 -20.49 -16.42 -2.66
N GLN A 110 -20.57 -15.39 -3.53
CA GLN A 110 -21.54 -14.30 -3.37
C GLN A 110 -22.90 -14.62 -3.97
N GLY A 111 -23.98 -14.18 -3.28
CA GLY A 111 -25.36 -14.32 -3.76
C GLY A 111 -25.98 -15.72 -3.58
N LEU A 112 -25.30 -16.64 -2.89
CA LEU A 112 -25.84 -17.97 -2.60
C LEU A 112 -26.88 -17.90 -1.45
N PRO A 113 -28.12 -18.41 -1.63
CA PRO A 113 -29.15 -18.40 -0.59
C PRO A 113 -28.86 -19.36 0.56
N ALA A 114 -28.04 -20.40 0.33
CA ALA A 114 -27.52 -21.35 1.31
C ALA A 114 -26.25 -22.01 0.76
N PHE A 115 -25.41 -22.59 1.62
CA PHE A 115 -24.23 -23.36 1.18
C PHE A 115 -24.67 -24.61 0.42
N GLU A 116 -24.08 -24.85 -0.76
CA GLU A 116 -24.40 -26.01 -1.60
C GLU A 116 -23.62 -27.27 -1.17
N SER A 117 -22.52 -27.09 -0.43
CA SER A 117 -21.69 -28.20 0.07
C SER A 117 -21.07 -27.92 1.46
N PRO A 118 -20.76 -28.97 2.25
CA PRO A 118 -20.01 -28.84 3.51
C PRO A 118 -18.65 -28.15 3.34
N ASP A 119 -18.04 -28.32 2.16
CA ASP A 119 -16.76 -27.72 1.80
C ASP A 119 -16.86 -26.19 1.59
N GLN A 120 -17.98 -25.69 1.07
CA GLN A 120 -18.24 -24.24 1.02
C GLN A 120 -18.50 -23.66 2.42
N GLU A 121 -19.19 -24.40 3.29
CA GLU A 121 -19.39 -24.01 4.69
C GLU A 121 -18.03 -23.92 5.42
N LEU A 122 -17.10 -24.82 5.12
CA LEU A 122 -15.74 -24.80 5.66
C LEU A 122 -14.98 -23.51 5.29
N VAL A 123 -15.04 -23.09 4.03
CA VAL A 123 -14.45 -21.81 3.58
C VAL A 123 -15.11 -20.63 4.29
N TYR A 124 -16.44 -20.63 4.42
CA TYR A 124 -17.15 -19.59 5.18
C TYR A 124 -16.67 -19.50 6.63
N LYS A 125 -16.48 -20.63 7.31
CA LYS A 125 -15.95 -20.65 8.69
C LYS A 125 -14.55 -20.05 8.76
N ALA A 126 -13.68 -20.36 7.80
CA ALA A 126 -12.33 -19.81 7.73
C ALA A 126 -12.32 -18.29 7.52
N VAL A 127 -13.11 -17.80 6.54
CA VAL A 127 -13.27 -16.36 6.30
C VAL A 127 -13.83 -15.66 7.54
N THR A 128 -14.86 -16.23 8.16
CA THR A 128 -15.47 -15.68 9.38
C THR A 128 -14.47 -15.60 10.52
N ALA A 129 -13.62 -16.63 10.71
CA ALA A 129 -12.58 -16.62 11.74
C ALA A 129 -11.59 -15.47 11.56
N VAL A 130 -11.19 -15.17 10.32
CA VAL A 130 -10.28 -14.06 10.01
C VAL A 130 -10.97 -12.70 10.18
N VAL A 131 -12.16 -12.51 9.57
CA VAL A 131 -12.88 -11.24 9.58
C VAL A 131 -13.30 -10.83 11.00
N ILE A 132 -13.78 -11.78 11.81
CA ILE A 132 -14.17 -11.50 13.20
C ILE A 132 -12.93 -11.23 14.07
N PHE A 133 -11.82 -11.92 13.82
CA PHE A 133 -10.59 -11.69 14.56
C PHE A 133 -10.03 -10.28 14.35
N ASP A 134 -10.07 -9.78 13.12
CA ASP A 134 -9.60 -8.43 12.77
C ASP A 134 -10.50 -7.32 13.37
N GLN A 135 -11.79 -7.59 13.57
CA GLN A 135 -12.73 -6.68 14.24
C GLN A 135 -12.67 -6.77 15.79
N ALA A 136 -11.81 -7.63 16.34
CA ALA A 136 -11.84 -8.02 17.75
C ALA A 136 -11.29 -6.97 18.73
N ASP A 137 -10.96 -5.77 18.27
CA ASP A 137 -10.62 -4.62 19.12
C ASP A 137 -11.76 -4.19 20.06
N SER A 138 -12.96 -4.75 19.90
CA SER A 138 -14.15 -4.30 20.62
C SER A 138 -14.68 -5.24 21.71
N LEU A 139 -14.58 -6.57 21.62
CA LEU A 139 -15.22 -7.49 22.61
C LEU A 139 -14.53 -8.87 22.76
N PRO A 140 -14.30 -9.40 24.00
CA PRO A 140 -13.64 -10.69 24.26
C PRO A 140 -14.29 -11.93 23.62
N TRP A 141 -15.60 -11.92 23.39
CA TRP A 141 -16.30 -13.06 22.81
C TRP A 141 -16.00 -13.26 21.32
N HIS A 142 -15.62 -12.21 20.58
CA HIS A 142 -15.18 -12.33 19.19
C HIS A 142 -13.90 -13.16 19.07
N GLN A 143 -12.95 -12.99 20.00
CA GLN A 143 -11.71 -13.75 20.03
C GLN A 143 -11.95 -15.23 20.35
N ALA A 144 -12.83 -15.53 21.31
CA ALA A 144 -13.22 -16.89 21.64
C ALA A 144 -13.90 -17.57 20.43
N ARG A 145 -14.84 -16.87 19.79
CA ARG A 145 -15.55 -17.39 18.61
C ARG A 145 -14.62 -17.63 17.41
N ALA A 146 -13.69 -16.71 17.15
CA ALA A 146 -12.69 -16.88 16.09
C ALA A 146 -11.80 -18.10 16.36
N SER A 147 -11.44 -18.35 17.63
CA SER A 147 -10.66 -19.52 18.02
C SER A 147 -11.44 -20.84 17.87
N ASP A 148 -12.72 -20.87 18.24
CA ASP A 148 -13.60 -22.03 18.02
C ASP A 148 -13.74 -22.37 16.53
N LEU A 149 -13.92 -21.34 15.69
CA LEU A 149 -14.02 -21.51 14.25
C LEU A 149 -12.70 -22.00 13.65
N ARG A 150 -11.56 -21.46 14.10
CA ARG A 150 -10.21 -21.93 13.71
C ARG A 150 -10.06 -23.42 13.98
N ASP A 151 -10.43 -23.89 15.17
CA ASP A 151 -10.25 -25.29 15.56
C ASP A 151 -11.15 -26.24 14.74
N GLN A 152 -12.38 -25.79 14.44
CA GLN A 152 -13.26 -26.51 13.52
C GLN A 152 -12.68 -26.59 12.11
N VAL A 153 -12.15 -25.49 11.57
CA VAL A 153 -11.56 -25.43 10.23
C VAL A 153 -10.34 -26.34 10.12
N LEU A 154 -9.46 -26.35 11.13
CA LEU A 154 -8.30 -27.24 11.16
C LEU A 154 -8.72 -28.71 11.13
N LEU A 155 -9.62 -29.10 12.02
CA LEU A 155 -10.05 -30.49 12.14
C LEU A 155 -10.73 -30.97 10.85
N GLN A 156 -11.63 -30.16 10.29
CA GLN A 156 -12.40 -30.50 9.08
C GLN A 156 -11.54 -30.43 7.82
N GLY A 157 -10.70 -29.40 7.70
CA GLY A 157 -9.82 -29.20 6.55
C GLY A 157 -8.73 -30.27 6.42
N LEU A 158 -8.26 -30.82 7.54
CA LEU A 158 -7.33 -31.95 7.54
C LEU A 158 -7.99 -33.29 7.16
N ALA A 159 -9.31 -33.40 7.36
CA ALA A 159 -10.06 -34.61 7.07
C ALA A 159 -10.43 -34.75 5.58
N THR A 160 -10.36 -33.66 4.80
CA THR A 160 -10.80 -33.63 3.39
C THR A 160 -9.70 -33.17 2.44
N SER A 161 -9.65 -33.76 1.25
CA SER A 161 -8.69 -33.41 0.19
C SER A 161 -9.39 -32.70 -0.98
N SER A 162 -9.96 -31.52 -0.73
CA SER A 162 -10.65 -30.70 -1.73
C SER A 162 -9.97 -29.34 -1.91
N LEU A 163 -10.32 -28.62 -2.99
CA LEU A 163 -9.75 -27.29 -3.22
C LEU A 163 -10.20 -26.33 -2.12
N GLN A 164 -11.45 -26.45 -1.69
CA GLN A 164 -12.05 -25.68 -0.62
C GLN A 164 -11.39 -25.96 0.73
N SER A 165 -10.97 -27.20 1.02
CA SER A 165 -10.22 -27.50 2.24
C SER A 165 -8.84 -26.84 2.23
N VAL A 166 -8.15 -26.84 1.08
CA VAL A 166 -6.91 -26.08 0.89
C VAL A 166 -7.14 -24.58 1.04
N GLN A 167 -8.17 -24.02 0.39
CA GLN A 167 -8.51 -22.59 0.49
C GLN A 167 -8.81 -22.20 1.94
N ALA A 168 -9.61 -22.99 2.67
CA ALA A 168 -9.95 -22.73 4.06
C ALA A 168 -8.73 -22.76 4.98
N LEU A 169 -7.86 -23.77 4.83
CA LEU A 169 -6.60 -23.87 5.58
C LEU A 169 -5.65 -22.71 5.22
N LEU A 170 -5.55 -22.35 3.95
CA LEU A 170 -4.71 -21.26 3.47
C LEU A 170 -5.19 -19.90 4.00
N ILE A 171 -6.49 -19.64 4.04
CA ILE A 171 -7.07 -18.46 4.70
C ILE A 171 -6.69 -18.46 6.19
N LEU A 172 -6.78 -19.61 6.85
CA LEU A 172 -6.44 -19.73 8.26
C LEU A 172 -4.95 -19.49 8.56
N SER A 173 -4.06 -19.73 7.60
CA SER A 173 -2.64 -19.41 7.75
C SER A 173 -2.45 -17.91 8.06
N SER A 174 -3.22 -17.02 7.43
CA SER A 174 -3.18 -15.58 7.72
C SER A 174 -3.52 -15.24 9.18
N HIS A 175 -4.46 -15.99 9.79
CA HIS A 175 -4.80 -15.83 11.20
C HIS A 175 -3.65 -16.24 12.13
N PHE A 176 -2.95 -17.34 11.82
CA PHE A 176 -1.76 -17.74 12.59
C PHE A 176 -0.64 -16.72 12.46
N TYR A 177 -0.42 -16.22 11.25
CA TYR A 177 0.60 -15.21 10.97
C TYR A 177 0.32 -13.92 11.75
N ALA A 178 -0.92 -13.41 11.70
CA ALA A 178 -1.33 -12.20 12.42
C ALA A 178 -1.16 -12.29 13.94
N ARG A 179 -1.18 -13.50 14.51
CA ARG A 179 -0.95 -13.75 15.95
C ARG A 179 0.52 -13.99 16.31
N GLY A 180 1.43 -13.91 15.34
CA GLY A 180 2.85 -14.25 15.53
C GLY A 180 3.09 -15.76 15.74
N GLN A 181 2.12 -16.62 15.46
CA GLN A 181 2.20 -18.07 15.66
C GLN A 181 2.83 -18.75 14.44
N LEU A 182 4.11 -18.47 14.18
CA LEU A 182 4.81 -18.88 12.95
C LEU A 182 4.88 -20.41 12.76
N THR A 183 5.04 -21.19 13.83
CA THR A 183 5.01 -22.65 13.75
C THR A 183 3.66 -23.16 13.23
N GLY A 184 2.55 -22.59 13.71
CA GLY A 184 1.21 -22.93 13.24
C GLY A 184 1.03 -22.54 11.77
N PHE A 185 1.49 -21.35 11.39
CA PHE A 185 1.49 -20.88 10.01
C PHE A 185 2.25 -21.83 9.06
N TRP A 186 3.50 -22.17 9.36
CA TRP A 186 4.30 -23.07 8.52
C TRP A 186 3.74 -24.49 8.46
N ASN A 187 3.18 -25.00 9.56
CA ASN A 187 2.53 -26.31 9.56
C ASN A 187 1.34 -26.34 8.59
N VAL A 188 0.50 -25.31 8.63
CA VAL A 188 -0.65 -25.17 7.72
C VAL A 188 -0.18 -25.03 6.28
N LEU A 189 0.84 -24.21 5.98
CA LEU A 189 1.38 -24.12 4.62
C LEU A 189 1.94 -25.46 4.12
N ALA A 190 2.65 -26.21 4.96
CA ALA A 190 3.17 -27.53 4.60
C ALA A 190 2.05 -28.54 4.26
N ILE A 191 0.95 -28.48 5.01
CA ILE A 191 -0.26 -29.25 4.74
C ILE A 191 -0.86 -28.83 3.39
N CYS A 192 -1.04 -27.53 3.15
CA CYS A 192 -1.56 -27.01 1.88
C CYS A 192 -0.69 -27.44 0.69
N LYS A 193 0.64 -27.32 0.79
CA LYS A 193 1.59 -27.83 -0.22
C LYS A 193 1.37 -29.31 -0.52
N ARG A 194 1.23 -30.13 0.53
CA ARG A 194 1.00 -31.58 0.38
C ARG A 194 -0.36 -31.91 -0.25
N LEU A 195 -1.41 -31.19 0.14
CA LEU A 195 -2.76 -31.38 -0.42
C LEU A 195 -2.80 -31.00 -1.91
N LEU A 196 -2.18 -29.88 -2.29
CA LEU A 196 -2.08 -29.45 -3.69
C LEU A 196 -1.22 -30.37 -4.56
N ALA A 197 -0.23 -31.04 -3.97
CA ALA A 197 0.56 -32.07 -4.63
C ALA A 197 -0.23 -33.39 -4.84
N HIS A 198 -1.41 -33.54 -4.23
CA HIS A 198 -2.17 -34.78 -4.32
C HIS A 198 -2.81 -34.97 -5.72
N PRO A 199 -2.71 -36.16 -6.35
CA PRO A 199 -3.15 -36.39 -7.73
C PRO A 199 -4.62 -36.04 -8.02
N ASN A 200 -5.49 -36.14 -7.02
CA ASN A 200 -6.92 -35.83 -7.16
C ASN A 200 -7.16 -34.35 -7.48
N LEU A 201 -6.33 -33.44 -6.96
CA LEU A 201 -6.41 -32.00 -7.23
C LEU A 201 -5.65 -31.63 -8.51
N GLN A 202 -4.58 -32.36 -8.84
CA GLN A 202 -3.82 -32.17 -10.07
C GLN A 202 -4.58 -32.59 -11.35
N ARG A 203 -5.51 -33.55 -11.26
CA ARG A 203 -6.32 -34.03 -12.40
C ARG A 203 -7.28 -32.99 -12.98
N HIS A 204 -7.58 -31.92 -12.24
CA HIS A 204 -8.39 -30.81 -12.75
C HIS A 204 -7.57 -29.73 -13.47
N GLY A 205 -6.22 -29.80 -13.42
CA GLY A 205 -5.30 -28.84 -14.03
C GLY A 205 -4.64 -29.26 -15.34
N VAL A 206 -4.92 -30.46 -15.87
CA VAL A 206 -4.33 -30.93 -17.14
C VAL A 206 -5.40 -30.92 -18.23
N SER A 207 -5.37 -29.92 -19.11
CA SER A 207 -5.99 -30.05 -20.43
C SER A 207 -5.24 -31.13 -21.21
N PRO A 208 -5.90 -32.21 -21.71
CA PRO A 208 -5.28 -33.01 -22.75
C PRO A 208 -5.08 -32.13 -23.99
N PRO A 209 -4.00 -32.31 -24.78
CA PRO A 209 -3.83 -31.58 -26.02
C PRO A 209 -5.07 -31.80 -26.89
N CYS A 210 -5.72 -30.70 -27.27
CA CYS A 210 -6.96 -30.71 -28.02
C CYS A 210 -6.71 -31.28 -29.42
N THR A 211 -6.85 -32.59 -29.54
CA THR A 211 -7.13 -33.28 -30.79
C THR A 211 -8.33 -34.16 -30.54
N TYR A 212 -9.52 -33.67 -30.89
CA TYR A 212 -10.50 -34.34 -31.75
C TYR A 212 -11.89 -33.73 -31.58
N THR A 213 -12.51 -33.44 -32.71
CA THR A 213 -13.90 -33.09 -32.91
C THR A 213 -14.84 -34.16 -32.33
N SER A 214 -15.73 -33.78 -31.40
CA SER A 214 -17.00 -34.50 -31.21
C SER A 214 -18.07 -33.59 -30.64
N ARG A 215 -19.12 -33.38 -31.43
CA ARG A 215 -20.38 -32.75 -31.01
C ARG A 215 -21.12 -33.71 -30.07
N ALA A 216 -21.23 -33.38 -28.79
CA ALA A 216 -22.24 -33.94 -27.91
C ALA A 216 -23.01 -32.79 -27.23
N ARG A 217 -24.34 -32.80 -27.39
CA ARG A 217 -25.27 -31.84 -26.80
C ARG A 217 -25.23 -31.94 -25.27
N MET A 218 -24.90 -30.85 -24.59
CA MET A 218 -25.05 -30.74 -23.14
C MET A 218 -26.39 -30.10 -22.78
N THR A 219 -27.12 -30.76 -21.88
CA THR A 219 -28.29 -30.23 -21.18
C THR A 219 -27.82 -29.23 -20.11
N HIS A 220 -28.54 -28.11 -19.98
CA HIS A 220 -28.29 -27.06 -18.99
C HIS A 220 -28.40 -27.61 -17.56
N ARG A 221 -27.26 -27.90 -16.93
CA ARG A 221 -27.04 -27.78 -15.49
C ARG A 221 -25.98 -26.69 -15.32
N HIS A 222 -26.17 -25.78 -14.37
CA HIS A 222 -25.13 -24.83 -13.95
C HIS A 222 -23.95 -25.63 -13.37
N VAL A 223 -23.05 -26.06 -14.26
CA VAL A 223 -21.74 -26.59 -13.91
C VAL A 223 -20.83 -25.36 -13.91
N MET A 224 -20.32 -24.98 -12.74
CA MET A 224 -19.22 -24.01 -12.64
C MET A 224 -18.18 -24.39 -13.68
N SER A 225 -17.82 -23.46 -14.58
CA SER A 225 -16.90 -23.78 -15.68
C SER A 225 -15.58 -24.28 -15.10
N SER A 226 -15.02 -25.34 -15.70
CA SER A 226 -13.74 -25.92 -15.29
C SER A 226 -12.62 -24.88 -15.16
N SER A 227 -12.73 -23.77 -15.89
CA SER A 227 -11.78 -22.65 -15.87
C SER A 227 -11.70 -21.88 -14.54
N ILE A 228 -12.82 -21.62 -13.86
CA ILE A 228 -12.80 -20.91 -12.56
C ILE A 228 -12.10 -21.78 -11.52
N VAL A 229 -12.48 -23.05 -11.42
CA VAL A 229 -11.88 -24.00 -10.47
C VAL A 229 -10.39 -24.20 -10.74
N GLN A 230 -9.99 -24.23 -12.02
CA GLN A 230 -8.57 -24.28 -12.41
C GLN A 230 -7.80 -23.04 -11.97
N GLU A 231 -8.36 -21.85 -12.16
CA GLU A 231 -7.71 -20.60 -11.77
C GLU A 231 -7.69 -20.41 -10.24
N GLU A 232 -8.74 -20.79 -9.52
CA GLU A 232 -8.74 -20.84 -8.04
C GLU A 232 -7.62 -21.75 -7.51
N ALA A 233 -7.44 -22.93 -8.13
CA ALA A 233 -6.38 -23.86 -7.76
C ALA A 233 -4.98 -23.33 -8.10
N ARG A 234 -4.82 -22.65 -9.25
CA ARG A 234 -3.56 -22.00 -9.65
C ARG A 234 -3.19 -20.88 -8.67
N ARG A 235 -4.15 -20.02 -8.32
CA ARG A 235 -3.97 -18.92 -7.36
C ARG A 235 -3.65 -19.44 -5.96
N ALA A 236 -4.33 -20.49 -5.49
CA ALA A 236 -4.03 -21.14 -4.22
C ALA A 236 -2.60 -21.73 -4.19
N PHE A 237 -2.18 -22.39 -5.27
CA PHE A 237 -0.81 -22.92 -5.39
C PHE A 237 0.25 -21.81 -5.30
N TRP A 238 0.12 -20.78 -6.13
CA TRP A 238 1.12 -19.70 -6.13
C TRP A 238 1.10 -18.86 -4.85
N MET A 239 -0.05 -18.70 -4.20
CA MET A 239 -0.14 -18.06 -2.88
C MET A 239 0.65 -18.87 -1.84
N VAL A 240 0.52 -20.21 -1.83
CA VAL A 240 1.28 -21.07 -0.92
C VAL A 240 2.79 -20.96 -1.16
N GLU A 241 3.24 -21.00 -2.41
CA GLU A 241 4.66 -20.86 -2.74
C GLU A 241 5.20 -19.46 -2.41
N MET A 242 4.44 -18.41 -2.69
CA MET A 242 4.80 -17.03 -2.35
C MET A 242 4.93 -16.83 -0.84
N LEU A 243 3.94 -17.27 -0.06
CA LEU A 243 3.94 -17.14 1.41
C LEU A 243 5.06 -17.94 2.07
N ASP A 244 5.31 -19.17 1.59
CA ASP A 244 6.45 -19.97 2.06
C ASP A 244 7.77 -19.25 1.74
N ALA A 245 7.91 -18.73 0.52
CA ALA A 245 9.12 -18.05 0.12
C ALA A 245 9.41 -16.79 0.95
N ILE A 246 8.44 -15.88 1.10
CA ILE A 246 8.68 -14.62 1.84
C ILE A 246 8.91 -14.88 3.34
N SER A 247 8.16 -15.81 3.95
CA SER A 247 8.26 -16.08 5.39
C SER A 247 9.55 -16.77 5.82
N THR A 248 10.30 -17.34 4.88
CA THR A 248 11.53 -18.10 5.15
C THR A 248 12.78 -17.45 4.54
N LEU A 249 12.70 -16.20 4.08
CA LEU A 249 13.80 -15.50 3.39
C LEU A 249 15.09 -15.40 4.22
N GLY A 250 14.96 -15.14 5.53
CA GLY A 250 16.09 -15.05 6.46
C GLY A 250 16.46 -16.36 7.14
N LEU A 251 15.84 -17.48 6.75
CA LEU A 251 16.03 -18.78 7.39
C LEU A 251 16.83 -19.73 6.50
N PRO A 252 17.74 -20.54 7.08
CA PRO A 252 18.53 -21.51 6.31
C PRO A 252 17.71 -22.67 5.72
N HIS A 253 16.45 -22.82 6.12
CA HIS A 253 15.57 -23.91 5.71
C HIS A 253 14.28 -23.34 5.12
N SER A 254 14.06 -23.55 3.83
CA SER A 254 12.74 -23.42 3.20
C SER A 254 12.12 -24.80 3.02
N MET A 255 10.79 -24.88 2.88
CA MET A 255 10.16 -26.13 2.45
C MET A 255 10.72 -26.53 1.08
N PRO A 256 10.85 -27.84 0.78
CA PRO A 256 11.30 -28.30 -0.53
C PRO A 256 10.36 -27.76 -1.61
N TYR A 257 10.94 -27.21 -2.68
CA TYR A 257 10.16 -26.77 -3.83
C TYR A 257 9.42 -27.96 -4.45
N SER A 258 8.10 -27.84 -4.59
CA SER A 258 7.30 -28.79 -5.34
C SER A 258 7.14 -28.27 -6.77
N PRO A 259 7.42 -29.07 -7.81
CA PRO A 259 7.18 -28.64 -9.18
C PRO A 259 5.70 -28.28 -9.36
N SER A 260 5.44 -27.13 -9.99
CA SER A 260 4.08 -26.64 -10.23
C SER A 260 3.27 -27.66 -11.04
N PRO A 261 2.09 -28.08 -10.55
CA PRO A 261 1.19 -28.94 -11.31
C PRO A 261 0.56 -28.22 -12.52
N PHE A 262 0.72 -26.90 -12.61
CA PHE A 262 0.21 -26.04 -13.68
C PHE A 262 1.32 -25.59 -14.66
N GLY A 263 2.52 -26.16 -14.58
CA GLY A 263 3.68 -25.70 -15.35
C GLY A 263 4.14 -24.30 -14.94
N ALA A 264 4.74 -23.56 -15.88
CA ALA A 264 5.22 -22.18 -15.65
C ALA A 264 4.11 -21.11 -15.76
N SER A 265 2.83 -21.52 -15.76
CA SER A 265 1.69 -20.61 -15.91
C SER A 265 1.44 -19.84 -14.60
N LEU A 266 1.52 -18.51 -14.69
CA LEU A 266 1.16 -17.59 -13.60
C LEU A 266 -0.35 -17.28 -13.62
N PRO A 267 -0.92 -16.75 -12.50
CA PRO A 267 -2.31 -16.32 -12.45
C PRO A 267 -2.67 -15.26 -13.50
N CYS A 268 -3.94 -15.22 -13.93
CA CYS A 268 -4.42 -14.26 -14.91
C CYS A 268 -4.58 -12.83 -14.35
N LEU A 269 -4.87 -11.86 -15.22
CA LEU A 269 -5.15 -10.46 -14.86
C LEU A 269 -6.33 -10.34 -13.88
N GLU A 270 -6.31 -9.36 -12.97
CA GLU A 270 -7.40 -9.15 -12.00
C GLU A 270 -8.71 -8.69 -12.68
N SER A 271 -8.59 -7.91 -13.76
CA SER A 271 -9.72 -7.55 -14.62
C SER A 271 -10.37 -8.76 -15.30
N GLN A 272 -9.60 -9.82 -15.59
CA GLN A 272 -10.12 -11.08 -16.13
C GLN A 272 -10.71 -11.96 -15.02
N TRP A 273 -10.07 -11.95 -13.85
CA TRP A 273 -10.51 -12.72 -12.69
C TRP A 273 -11.84 -12.24 -12.11
N SER A 274 -12.12 -10.95 -12.23
CA SER A 274 -13.42 -10.35 -11.88
C SER A 274 -14.48 -10.47 -12.98
N SER A 275 -14.14 -11.04 -14.14
CA SER A 275 -15.00 -11.12 -15.32
C SER A 275 -15.75 -12.45 -15.46
N THR A 276 -16.54 -12.58 -16.53
CA THR A 276 -17.32 -13.79 -16.82
C THR A 276 -16.43 -15.00 -17.17
N PRO A 277 -16.87 -16.23 -16.86
CA PRO A 277 -16.04 -17.43 -17.00
C PRO A 277 -15.48 -17.71 -18.42
N THR A 278 -16.12 -17.19 -19.46
CA THR A 278 -15.68 -17.30 -20.86
C THR A 278 -14.45 -16.44 -21.20
N VAL A 279 -14.17 -15.41 -20.40
CA VAL A 279 -12.98 -14.55 -20.55
C VAL A 279 -11.75 -15.25 -19.98
N ILE A 280 -11.91 -16.01 -18.89
CA ILE A 280 -10.85 -16.78 -18.23
C ILE A 280 -10.30 -17.89 -19.16
N GLU A 281 -11.19 -18.55 -19.92
CA GLU A 281 -10.84 -19.64 -20.86
C GLU A 281 -9.98 -19.23 -22.05
N ARG A 282 -9.87 -17.94 -22.37
CA ARG A 282 -9.11 -17.45 -23.54
C ARG A 282 -7.69 -16.98 -23.22
N SER A 283 -7.22 -17.17 -21.99
CA SER A 283 -6.00 -16.53 -21.45
C SER A 283 -4.66 -17.25 -21.74
N ASP A 284 -4.63 -18.20 -22.69
CA ASP A 284 -3.44 -19.03 -23.00
C ASP A 284 -2.27 -18.30 -23.70
N SER A 285 -2.15 -16.97 -23.60
CA SER A 285 -1.04 -16.22 -24.20
C SER A 285 -0.51 -15.09 -23.29
N GLU A 286 0.71 -15.30 -22.77
CA GLU A 286 1.78 -14.38 -22.27
C GLU A 286 1.49 -12.88 -22.10
N PRO A 287 2.08 -12.18 -21.08
CA PRO A 287 3.53 -12.18 -20.78
C PRO A 287 3.87 -12.38 -19.28
N ARG A 288 5.18 -12.45 -18.97
CA ARG A 288 5.74 -12.56 -17.60
C ARG A 288 5.19 -11.51 -16.62
N TYR A 289 4.61 -10.41 -17.09
CA TYR A 289 4.09 -9.32 -16.28
C TYR A 289 2.57 -9.22 -16.34
N ALA A 290 1.89 -10.36 -16.14
CA ALA A 290 0.45 -10.49 -16.35
C ALA A 290 -0.42 -9.86 -15.26
N SER A 291 0.06 -9.61 -14.04
CA SER A 291 -0.72 -8.96 -12.97
C SER A 291 0.18 -8.53 -11.81
N GLY A 292 -0.34 -7.70 -10.89
CA GLY A 292 0.34 -7.39 -9.62
C GLY A 292 0.67 -8.65 -8.83
N PHE A 293 -0.26 -9.61 -8.75
CA PHE A 293 -0.03 -10.88 -8.08
C PHE A 293 1.09 -11.70 -8.75
N ALA A 294 1.11 -11.76 -10.09
CA ALA A 294 2.16 -12.43 -10.85
C ALA A 294 3.55 -11.80 -10.62
N LEU A 295 3.64 -10.46 -10.58
CA LEU A 295 4.88 -9.74 -10.24
C LEU A 295 5.39 -10.09 -8.83
N CYS A 296 4.48 -10.13 -7.86
CA CYS A 296 4.80 -10.49 -6.49
C CYS A 296 5.31 -11.93 -6.37
N ILE A 297 4.71 -12.86 -7.12
CA ILE A 297 5.16 -14.26 -7.22
C ILE A 297 6.56 -14.34 -7.82
N MET A 298 6.82 -13.64 -8.93
CA MET A 298 8.13 -13.64 -9.59
C MET A 298 9.24 -13.14 -8.65
N LEU A 299 9.01 -12.03 -7.94
CA LEU A 299 9.95 -11.56 -6.93
C LEU A 299 10.21 -12.66 -5.88
N SER A 300 9.13 -13.14 -5.27
CA SER A 300 9.20 -14.00 -4.10
C SER A 300 9.82 -15.37 -4.40
N VAL A 301 9.43 -15.99 -5.51
CA VAL A 301 9.78 -17.38 -5.84
C VAL A 301 11.00 -17.47 -6.76
N GLU A 302 11.18 -16.52 -7.68
CA GLU A 302 12.28 -16.57 -8.67
C GLU A 302 13.48 -15.72 -8.23
N GLU A 303 13.27 -14.42 -7.98
CA GLU A 303 14.38 -13.49 -7.71
C GLU A 303 14.99 -13.70 -6.31
N LEU A 304 14.14 -13.85 -5.30
CA LEU A 304 14.60 -14.06 -3.93
C LEU A 304 15.18 -15.45 -3.67
N LYS A 305 15.05 -16.38 -4.62
CA LYS A 305 15.70 -17.70 -4.52
C LYS A 305 17.21 -17.57 -4.41
N VAL A 306 17.84 -16.73 -5.24
CA VAL A 306 19.30 -16.55 -5.25
C VAL A 306 19.77 -15.90 -3.94
N VAL A 307 18.99 -14.96 -3.41
CA VAL A 307 19.25 -14.32 -2.11
C VAL A 307 19.22 -15.35 -0.98
N ARG A 308 18.23 -16.25 -0.96
CA ARG A 308 18.12 -17.32 0.03
C ARG A 308 19.28 -18.32 -0.06
N GLU A 309 19.65 -18.72 -1.27
CA GLU A 309 20.79 -19.61 -1.50
C GLU A 309 22.11 -18.99 -1.00
N PHE A 310 22.25 -17.66 -1.12
CA PHE A 310 23.38 -16.93 -0.54
C PHE A 310 23.32 -16.90 0.99
N LEU A 311 22.18 -16.54 1.58
CA LEU A 311 21.98 -16.45 3.03
C LEU A 311 22.11 -17.81 3.75
N GLY A 312 21.85 -18.91 3.04
CA GLY A 312 22.05 -20.27 3.55
C GLY A 312 23.52 -20.71 3.62
N ARG A 313 24.46 -19.96 3.03
CA ARG A 313 25.89 -20.27 3.08
C ARG A 313 26.49 -19.78 4.41
N SER A 314 27.39 -20.58 4.98
CA SER A 314 28.12 -20.20 6.18
C SER A 314 29.37 -19.38 5.83
N TYR A 315 29.41 -18.13 6.30
CA TYR A 315 30.58 -17.25 6.20
C TYR A 315 31.10 -16.92 7.61
N ASP A 316 32.42 -16.96 7.78
CA ASP A 316 33.10 -16.49 8.98
C ASP A 316 33.50 -15.02 8.78
N LEU A 317 32.62 -14.11 9.25
CA LEU A 317 32.81 -12.67 9.07
C LEU A 317 34.00 -12.12 9.88
N ASP A 318 34.59 -12.88 10.80
CA ASP A 318 35.81 -12.46 11.51
C ASP A 318 37.05 -12.51 10.61
N LYS A 319 37.03 -13.39 9.60
CA LYS A 319 38.11 -13.49 8.61
C LYS A 319 37.94 -12.45 7.51
N LEU A 320 38.98 -11.64 7.29
CA LEU A 320 38.97 -10.56 6.29
C LEU A 320 38.61 -11.07 4.89
N ASP A 321 39.21 -12.18 4.47
CA ASP A 321 39.04 -12.75 3.13
C ASP A 321 37.58 -13.16 2.88
N GLN A 322 36.99 -13.90 3.84
CA GLN A 322 35.59 -14.33 3.76
C GLN A 322 34.61 -13.16 3.88
N ARG A 323 34.95 -12.14 4.66
CA ARG A 323 34.17 -10.91 4.78
C ARG A 323 34.14 -10.14 3.46
N LEU A 324 35.28 -9.99 2.78
CA LEU A 324 35.36 -9.31 1.48
C LEU A 324 34.59 -10.08 0.40
N ASP A 325 34.71 -11.41 0.39
CA ASP A 325 33.94 -12.27 -0.51
C ASP A 325 32.43 -12.13 -0.26
N TRP A 326 32.01 -12.14 1.00
CA TRP A 326 30.61 -11.92 1.39
C TRP A 326 30.13 -10.54 0.93
N GLN A 327 30.91 -9.47 1.17
CA GLN A 327 30.55 -8.10 0.76
C GLN A 327 30.40 -7.97 -0.75
N SER A 328 31.33 -8.55 -1.52
CA SER A 328 31.29 -8.51 -2.98
C SER A 328 30.05 -9.23 -3.52
N GLU A 329 29.68 -10.38 -2.95
CA GLU A 329 28.52 -11.14 -3.42
C GLU A 329 27.20 -10.48 -2.97
N ALA A 330 27.13 -9.99 -1.73
CA ALA A 330 25.98 -9.24 -1.23
C ALA A 330 25.73 -7.96 -2.06
N GLN A 331 26.79 -7.26 -2.48
CA GLN A 331 26.66 -6.09 -3.36
C GLN A 331 26.10 -6.47 -4.74
N ARG A 332 26.56 -7.58 -5.35
CA ARG A 332 26.01 -8.05 -6.64
C ARG A 332 24.52 -8.40 -6.52
N LEU A 333 24.11 -8.99 -5.40
CA LEU A 333 22.70 -9.30 -5.14
C LEU A 333 21.87 -8.02 -4.95
N ASP A 334 22.38 -7.02 -4.24
CA ASP A 334 21.73 -5.70 -4.11
C ASP A 334 21.58 -4.99 -5.47
N GLU A 335 22.60 -5.06 -6.33
CA GLU A 335 22.54 -4.55 -7.70
C GLU A 335 21.48 -5.29 -8.53
N ARG A 336 21.41 -6.62 -8.42
CA ARG A 336 20.38 -7.43 -9.08
C ARG A 336 18.97 -7.02 -8.63
N LEU A 337 18.74 -6.90 -7.33
CA LEU A 337 17.45 -6.47 -6.77
C LEU A 337 17.09 -5.03 -7.16
N THR A 338 18.09 -4.16 -7.31
CA THR A 338 17.89 -2.78 -7.77
C THR A 338 17.51 -2.74 -9.25
N ASN A 339 18.18 -3.50 -10.11
CA ASN A 339 17.79 -3.61 -11.52
C ASN A 339 16.38 -4.19 -11.69
N TRP A 340 16.06 -5.24 -10.91
CA TRP A 340 14.71 -5.80 -10.90
C TRP A 340 13.66 -4.78 -10.45
N ARG A 341 14.00 -3.89 -9.49
CA ARG A 341 13.12 -2.78 -9.07
C ARG A 341 12.78 -1.87 -10.23
N GLU A 342 13.75 -1.54 -11.09
CA GLU A 342 13.51 -0.67 -12.26
C GLU A 342 12.59 -1.34 -13.27
N GLU A 343 12.80 -2.63 -13.54
CA GLU A 343 11.90 -3.44 -14.39
C GLU A 343 10.49 -3.51 -13.81
N PHE A 344 10.38 -3.73 -12.49
CA PHE A 344 9.12 -3.74 -11.77
C PHE A 344 8.38 -2.39 -11.91
N VAL A 345 9.05 -1.26 -11.69
CA VAL A 345 8.44 0.08 -11.84
C VAL A 345 7.94 0.29 -13.28
N ALA A 346 8.71 -0.13 -14.28
CA ALA A 346 8.28 -0.05 -15.67
C ALA A 346 7.06 -0.94 -15.95
N ALA A 347 7.02 -2.16 -15.42
CA ALA A 347 5.90 -3.09 -15.56
C ALA A 347 4.64 -2.56 -14.86
N VAL A 348 4.76 -2.01 -13.64
CA VAL A 348 3.66 -1.36 -12.92
C VAL A 348 3.09 -0.21 -13.72
N PHE A 349 3.94 0.66 -14.29
CA PHE A 349 3.48 1.76 -15.14
C PHE A 349 2.68 1.27 -16.35
N GLN A 350 3.12 0.18 -17.00
CA GLN A 350 2.38 -0.42 -18.11
C GLN A 350 1.03 -1.00 -17.66
N LEU A 351 1.00 -1.73 -16.54
CA LEU A 351 -0.20 -2.34 -15.99
C LEU A 351 -1.23 -1.29 -15.56
N ILE A 352 -0.82 -0.22 -14.89
CA ILE A 352 -1.70 0.90 -14.51
C ILE A 352 -2.36 1.50 -15.75
N ASN A 353 -1.57 1.77 -16.79
CA ASN A 353 -2.07 2.33 -18.05
C ASN A 353 -3.01 1.37 -18.78
N TYR A 354 -2.80 0.06 -18.66
CA TYR A 354 -3.60 -0.98 -19.32
C TYR A 354 -4.92 -1.28 -18.57
N GLU A 355 -4.87 -1.44 -17.25
CA GLU A 355 -6.03 -1.89 -16.45
C GLU A 355 -6.84 -0.74 -15.83
N THR A 356 -6.20 0.36 -15.41
CA THR A 356 -6.84 1.31 -14.49
C THR A 356 -7.28 2.63 -15.10
N GLY A 357 -6.87 2.95 -16.34
CA GLY A 357 -7.39 4.00 -17.22
C GLY A 357 -7.50 5.44 -16.68
N HIS A 358 -8.17 5.66 -15.55
CA HIS A 358 -8.52 6.96 -14.97
C HIS A 358 -8.71 6.93 -13.43
N LEU A 359 -8.28 5.88 -12.70
CA LEU A 359 -8.39 5.84 -11.23
C LEU A 359 -7.21 6.54 -10.54
N PRO A 360 -7.44 7.45 -9.57
CA PRO A 360 -6.35 8.03 -8.79
C PRO A 360 -5.70 6.92 -7.93
N ARG A 361 -4.36 6.82 -8.00
CA ARG A 361 -3.50 5.90 -7.21
C ARG A 361 -3.48 4.42 -7.66
N GLY A 362 -3.39 4.13 -8.96
CA GLY A 362 -3.11 2.77 -9.45
C GLY A 362 -1.82 2.13 -8.88
N GLU A 363 -0.85 2.93 -8.43
CA GLU A 363 0.41 2.48 -7.80
C GLU A 363 0.27 1.91 -6.38
N MET A 364 -0.90 2.08 -5.75
CA MET A 364 -1.22 1.54 -4.42
C MET A 364 -2.15 0.33 -4.47
N GLU A 365 -2.20 -0.33 -5.63
CA GLU A 365 -2.73 -1.70 -5.71
C GLU A 365 -1.99 -2.60 -4.69
N SER A 366 -2.73 -3.55 -4.12
CA SER A 366 -2.31 -4.32 -2.94
C SER A 366 -1.03 -5.11 -3.21
N PHE A 367 -0.91 -5.76 -4.36
CA PHE A 367 0.29 -6.50 -4.71
C PHE A 367 1.46 -5.62 -5.13
N PHE A 368 1.24 -4.45 -5.74
CA PHE A 368 2.33 -3.49 -5.95
C PHE A 368 2.93 -3.02 -4.62
N THR A 369 2.07 -2.76 -3.63
CA THR A 369 2.50 -2.38 -2.28
C THR A 369 3.24 -3.53 -1.60
N LEU A 370 2.66 -4.74 -1.61
CA LEU A 370 3.27 -5.93 -1.04
C LEU A 370 4.63 -6.26 -1.68
N THR A 371 4.74 -6.17 -3.00
CA THR A 371 5.99 -6.39 -3.74
C THR A 371 7.08 -5.41 -3.33
N ASN A 372 6.74 -4.12 -3.18
CA ASN A 372 7.67 -3.12 -2.65
C ASN A 372 8.11 -3.46 -1.23
N CYS A 373 7.19 -3.91 -0.37
CA CYS A 373 7.53 -4.29 0.99
C CYS A 373 8.49 -5.48 1.02
N ILE A 374 8.17 -6.55 0.28
CA ILE A 374 9.01 -7.76 0.18
C ILE A 374 10.41 -7.41 -0.35
N LEU A 375 10.51 -6.55 -1.36
CA LEU A 375 11.80 -6.17 -1.93
C LEU A 375 12.68 -5.41 -0.92
N ASN A 376 12.09 -4.50 -0.14
CA ASN A 376 12.84 -3.76 0.88
C ASN A 376 13.19 -4.66 2.08
N GLU A 377 12.30 -5.56 2.49
CA GLU A 377 12.59 -6.59 3.48
C GLU A 377 13.77 -7.47 3.05
N ALA A 378 13.82 -7.87 1.77
CA ALA A 378 14.93 -8.66 1.23
C ALA A 378 16.28 -7.93 1.31
N ILE A 379 16.31 -6.62 1.02
CA ILE A 379 17.53 -5.80 1.15
C ILE A 379 17.97 -5.72 2.61
N ILE A 380 17.03 -5.57 3.54
CA ILE A 380 17.33 -5.54 4.98
C ILE A 380 17.91 -6.88 5.41
N VAL A 381 17.23 -7.99 5.12
CA VAL A 381 17.70 -9.34 5.49
C VAL A 381 19.07 -9.65 4.88
N LEU A 382 19.31 -9.22 3.63
CA LEU A 382 20.58 -9.40 2.93
C LEU A 382 21.74 -8.65 3.61
N LEU A 383 21.52 -7.41 4.06
CA LEU A 383 22.61 -6.51 4.45
C LEU A 383 22.73 -6.26 5.97
N GLN A 384 21.69 -6.59 6.75
CA GLN A 384 21.62 -6.25 8.18
C GLN A 384 22.75 -6.84 9.03
N GLN A 385 23.34 -7.98 8.63
CA GLN A 385 24.44 -8.63 9.36
C GLN A 385 25.71 -7.76 9.43
N MET A 386 25.86 -6.80 8.52
CA MET A 386 26.98 -5.86 8.43
C MET A 386 26.58 -4.41 8.74
N ALA A 387 25.32 -4.18 9.12
CA ALA A 387 24.81 -2.89 9.57
C ALA A 387 25.02 -2.73 11.09
N PRO A 388 24.90 -1.50 11.66
CA PRO A 388 25.11 -1.26 13.08
C PRO A 388 24.09 -2.02 13.92
N MET A 389 24.56 -2.83 14.87
CA MET A 389 23.71 -3.55 15.81
C MET A 389 23.28 -2.65 16.98
N PRO A 390 22.15 -2.96 17.65
CA PRO A 390 21.72 -2.25 18.85
C PRO A 390 22.78 -2.22 19.96
N LYS A 391 22.70 -1.21 20.83
CA LYS A 391 23.63 -1.04 21.96
C LYS A 391 23.69 -2.31 22.81
N GLY A 392 24.91 -2.85 23.02
CA GLY A 392 25.15 -4.05 23.84
C GLY A 392 25.55 -5.30 23.05
N ILE A 393 25.57 -5.24 21.72
CA ILE A 393 26.13 -6.30 20.87
C ILE A 393 27.47 -5.81 20.32
N GLU A 394 28.58 -6.28 20.90
CA GLU A 394 29.93 -5.97 20.40
C GLU A 394 30.20 -6.82 19.16
N THR A 395 30.49 -6.17 18.02
CA THR A 395 31.05 -6.83 16.84
C THR A 395 32.57 -6.69 16.85
N THR A 396 33.25 -7.75 16.48
CA THR A 396 34.70 -7.85 16.29
C THR A 396 35.20 -7.13 15.03
N PHE A 397 34.28 -6.68 14.18
CA PHE A 397 34.57 -6.04 12.90
C PHE A 397 33.87 -4.70 12.72
N GLU A 398 34.47 -3.84 11.90
CA GLU A 398 33.90 -2.55 11.52
C GLU A 398 32.63 -2.72 10.68
N HIS A 399 31.63 -1.89 10.98
CA HIS A 399 30.38 -1.84 10.25
C HIS A 399 30.59 -1.39 8.80
N TRP A 400 29.78 -1.92 7.89
CA TRP A 400 29.83 -1.55 6.48
C TRP A 400 28.87 -0.37 6.21
N ALA A 401 29.44 0.79 5.89
CA ALA A 401 28.67 2.02 5.64
C ALA A 401 27.65 1.88 4.50
N PHE A 402 27.97 1.08 3.48
CA PHE A 402 27.05 0.77 2.38
C PHE A 402 25.83 0.01 2.89
N ALA A 403 26.01 -1.09 3.63
CA ALA A 403 24.91 -1.84 4.25
C ALA A 403 24.04 -0.95 5.14
N THR A 404 24.67 -0.10 5.96
CA THR A 404 23.97 0.85 6.82
C THR A 404 23.04 1.77 6.02
N THR A 405 23.57 2.36 4.94
CA THR A 405 22.83 3.30 4.09
C THR A 405 21.68 2.60 3.37
N ARG A 406 21.94 1.40 2.82
CA ARG A 406 20.95 0.62 2.08
C ARG A 406 19.82 0.11 2.97
N CYS A 407 20.13 -0.42 4.16
CA CYS A 407 19.12 -0.83 5.13
C CYS A 407 18.28 0.36 5.59
N THR A 408 18.89 1.51 5.86
CA THR A 408 18.16 2.74 6.25
C THR A 408 17.18 3.16 5.16
N TYR A 409 17.64 3.22 3.90
CA TYR A 409 16.80 3.55 2.76
C TYR A 409 15.66 2.54 2.55
N ALA A 410 15.93 1.25 2.76
CA ALA A 410 14.90 0.21 2.69
C ALA A 410 13.83 0.38 3.78
N CYS A 411 14.23 0.70 5.02
CA CYS A 411 13.32 1.03 6.11
C CYS A 411 12.47 2.27 5.80
N GLU A 412 13.08 3.34 5.29
CA GLU A 412 12.37 4.57 4.91
C GLU A 412 11.31 4.29 3.83
N ASN A 413 11.64 3.48 2.81
CA ASN A 413 10.69 3.05 1.79
C ASN A 413 9.55 2.19 2.36
N LEU A 414 9.85 1.29 3.30
CA LEU A 414 8.83 0.49 4.00
C LEU A 414 7.89 1.38 4.79
N THR A 415 8.40 2.36 5.53
CA THR A 415 7.57 3.32 6.27
C THR A 415 6.68 4.12 5.31
N ALA A 416 7.24 4.62 4.20
CA ALA A 416 6.47 5.36 3.20
C ALA A 416 5.34 4.55 2.56
N LYS A 417 5.47 3.22 2.48
CA LYS A 417 4.48 2.31 1.88
C LYS A 417 3.48 1.71 2.87
N THR A 418 3.91 1.43 4.10
CA THR A 418 3.07 0.78 5.14
C THR A 418 2.37 1.77 6.06
N GLN A 419 2.86 3.00 6.15
CA GLN A 419 2.18 4.12 6.78
C GLN A 419 1.85 5.17 5.71
N PRO A 420 0.99 4.87 4.72
CA PRO A 420 0.48 5.92 3.86
C PRO A 420 -0.18 7.02 4.71
N ASP A 421 -0.72 6.66 5.88
CA ASP A 421 -1.53 7.53 6.72
C ASP A 421 -0.75 8.55 7.56
N VAL A 422 0.55 8.43 7.86
CA VAL A 422 1.20 9.51 8.66
C VAL A 422 1.48 10.76 7.81
N VAL A 423 1.78 10.58 6.53
CA VAL A 423 1.94 11.70 5.57
C VAL A 423 0.60 12.05 4.91
N THR A 424 -0.28 11.06 4.69
CA THR A 424 -1.62 11.30 4.10
C THR A 424 -2.63 11.83 5.12
N ASP A 425 -2.51 11.55 6.42
CA ASP A 425 -3.41 12.14 7.44
C ASP A 425 -3.06 13.62 7.66
N VAL A 426 -1.78 14.03 7.63
CA VAL A 426 -1.42 15.46 7.65
C VAL A 426 -1.89 16.15 6.37
N TYR A 427 -1.60 15.60 5.19
CA TYR A 427 -2.01 16.20 3.91
C TYR A 427 -3.54 16.25 3.78
N THR A 428 -4.25 15.18 4.12
CA THR A 428 -5.72 15.09 4.03
C THR A 428 -6.39 15.91 5.12
N THR A 429 -5.92 15.86 6.37
CA THR A 429 -6.42 16.72 7.45
C THR A 429 -6.18 18.20 7.15
N GLN A 430 -5.02 18.56 6.58
CA GLN A 430 -4.74 19.94 6.19
C GLN A 430 -5.59 20.36 4.98
N LEU A 431 -5.79 19.48 3.99
CA LEU A 431 -6.69 19.72 2.86
C LEU A 431 -8.14 19.90 3.32
N ASP A 432 -8.60 19.07 4.26
CA ASP A 432 -9.92 19.13 4.89
C ASP A 432 -10.09 20.44 5.66
N ARG A 433 -9.10 20.82 6.47
CA ARG A 433 -9.08 22.10 7.19
C ARG A 433 -9.16 23.29 6.25
N LEU A 434 -8.37 23.29 5.18
CA LEU A 434 -8.35 24.38 4.19
C LEU A 434 -9.67 24.44 3.42
N ALA A 435 -10.23 23.30 3.00
CA ALA A 435 -11.52 23.26 2.33
C ALA A 435 -12.65 23.75 3.26
N ALA A 436 -12.68 23.29 4.51
CA ALA A 436 -13.64 23.75 5.51
C ALA A 436 -13.52 25.26 5.78
N LYS A 437 -12.30 25.80 5.81
CA LYS A 437 -12.06 27.25 5.92
C LYS A 437 -12.69 28.02 4.76
N VAL A 438 -12.46 27.57 3.52
CA VAL A 438 -13.01 28.25 2.33
C VAL A 438 -14.53 28.15 2.26
N LEU A 439 -15.11 26.99 2.60
CA LEU A 439 -16.56 26.83 2.68
C LEU A 439 -17.18 27.75 3.73
N ARG A 440 -16.55 27.85 4.91
CA ARG A 440 -16.97 28.78 5.96
C ARG A 440 -16.86 30.23 5.51
N LEU A 441 -15.80 30.60 4.80
CA LEU A 441 -15.69 31.94 4.21
C LEU A 441 -16.85 32.18 3.24
N HIS A 442 -17.17 31.22 2.38
CA HIS A 442 -18.29 31.34 1.45
C HIS A 442 -19.64 31.53 2.18
N GLU A 443 -19.90 30.78 3.24
CA GLU A 443 -21.11 30.92 4.06
C GLU A 443 -21.24 32.29 4.75
N LEU A 444 -20.11 32.93 5.08
CA LEU A 444 -20.06 34.23 5.74
C LEU A 444 -20.12 35.41 4.77
N HIS A 445 -19.77 35.20 3.50
CA HIS A 445 -19.80 36.24 2.48
C HIS A 445 -21.22 36.48 1.95
N ASP A 446 -21.45 37.67 1.41
CA ASP A 446 -22.71 37.97 0.73
C ASP A 446 -22.92 37.00 -0.46
N PRO A 447 -24.12 36.45 -0.69
CA PRO A 447 -24.38 35.51 -1.78
C PRO A 447 -24.07 36.05 -3.19
N SER A 448 -24.02 37.37 -3.37
CA SER A 448 -23.60 38.00 -4.62
C SER A 448 -22.07 38.07 -4.78
N SER A 449 -21.29 37.89 -3.71
CA SER A 449 -19.82 37.94 -3.75
C SER A 449 -19.21 36.60 -4.12
N ARG A 450 -18.00 36.64 -4.69
CA ARG A 450 -17.14 35.46 -4.85
C ARG A 450 -16.11 35.42 -3.73
N VAL A 451 -15.77 34.21 -3.27
CA VAL A 451 -14.59 33.99 -2.43
C VAL A 451 -13.39 33.75 -3.35
N MET A 452 -12.34 34.55 -3.22
CA MET A 452 -11.12 34.43 -4.01
C MET A 452 -9.93 34.08 -3.12
N ILE A 453 -9.29 32.95 -3.43
CA ILE A 453 -8.13 32.43 -2.70
C ILE A 453 -6.92 32.47 -3.62
N ALA A 454 -5.81 33.01 -3.16
CA ALA A 454 -4.55 32.99 -3.90
C ALA A 454 -3.55 32.01 -3.27
N ILE A 455 -3.13 31.01 -4.04
CA ILE A 455 -2.15 29.99 -3.64
C ILE A 455 -0.80 30.29 -4.30
N SER A 456 0.16 30.71 -3.49
CA SER A 456 1.50 31.09 -3.93
C SER A 456 2.59 30.25 -3.31
N GLY A 457 3.82 30.34 -3.84
CA GLY A 457 4.96 29.57 -3.37
C GLY A 457 6.07 29.49 -4.42
N VAL A 458 7.28 29.12 -3.98
CA VAL A 458 8.46 29.08 -4.86
C VAL A 458 8.34 28.05 -6.00
N PRO A 459 9.03 28.22 -7.14
CA PRO A 459 9.10 27.19 -8.18
C PRO A 459 9.41 25.80 -7.60
N GLY A 460 8.68 24.76 -8.04
CA GLY A 460 8.85 23.39 -7.51
C GLY A 460 8.10 23.09 -6.21
N SER A 461 7.33 24.04 -5.65
CA SER A 461 6.65 23.84 -4.37
C SER A 461 5.39 22.96 -4.39
N GLY A 462 4.81 22.69 -5.56
CA GLY A 462 3.57 21.89 -5.66
C GLY A 462 2.26 22.69 -5.58
N LYS A 463 2.27 24.01 -5.87
CA LYS A 463 1.07 24.87 -5.86
C LYS A 463 -0.08 24.32 -6.69
N THR A 464 0.19 23.98 -7.96
CA THR A 464 -0.83 23.46 -8.88
C THR A 464 -1.42 22.15 -8.36
N THR A 465 -0.61 21.29 -7.74
CA THR A 465 -1.07 20.05 -7.10
C THR A 465 -2.04 20.36 -5.96
N LEU A 466 -1.69 21.29 -5.05
CA LEU A 466 -2.57 21.68 -3.95
C LEU A 466 -3.85 22.36 -4.45
N ALA A 467 -3.72 23.32 -5.37
CA ALA A 467 -4.84 24.07 -5.94
C ALA A 467 -5.85 23.14 -6.62
N THR A 468 -5.35 22.16 -7.40
CA THR A 468 -6.19 21.14 -8.03
C THR A 468 -6.92 20.28 -6.99
N ALA A 469 -6.21 19.83 -5.94
CA ALA A 469 -6.80 19.02 -4.89
C ALA A 469 -7.89 19.78 -4.10
N ILE A 470 -7.63 21.05 -3.76
CA ILE A 470 -8.58 21.91 -3.05
C ILE A 470 -9.79 22.22 -3.93
N ALA A 471 -9.58 22.58 -5.20
CA ALA A 471 -10.68 22.89 -6.11
C ALA A 471 -11.60 21.68 -6.31
N ALA A 472 -11.03 20.49 -6.53
CA ALA A 472 -11.81 19.25 -6.65
C ALA A 472 -12.61 18.95 -5.38
N LYS A 473 -12.00 19.11 -4.21
CA LYS A 473 -12.67 18.86 -2.92
C LYS A 473 -13.81 19.84 -2.68
N LEU A 474 -13.58 21.14 -2.90
CA LEU A 474 -14.60 22.17 -2.75
C LEU A 474 -15.77 21.96 -3.73
N GLN A 475 -15.49 21.57 -4.97
CA GLN A 475 -16.51 21.26 -5.95
C GLN A 475 -17.32 20.02 -5.55
N SER A 476 -16.69 18.98 -5.00
CA SER A 476 -17.40 17.77 -4.53
C SER A 476 -18.30 18.03 -3.32
N ALA A 477 -18.00 19.07 -2.52
CA ALA A 477 -18.79 19.46 -1.35
C ALA A 477 -20.05 20.27 -1.72
N GLN A 478 -20.22 20.64 -2.99
CA GLN A 478 -21.30 21.53 -3.43
C GLN A 478 -22.09 20.90 -4.58
N PRO A 479 -23.43 20.94 -4.55
CA PRO A 479 -24.26 20.32 -5.59
C PRO A 479 -24.30 21.11 -6.90
N THR A 480 -23.88 22.39 -6.88
CA THR A 480 -23.89 23.26 -8.06
C THR A 480 -22.69 22.94 -8.95
N GLU A 481 -22.95 22.63 -10.22
CA GLU A 481 -21.89 22.46 -11.22
C GLU A 481 -21.11 23.77 -11.43
N ASN A 482 -19.80 23.65 -11.66
CA ASN A 482 -18.90 24.80 -11.88
C ASN A 482 -18.92 25.84 -10.75
N PHE A 483 -19.17 25.39 -9.52
CA PHE A 483 -19.15 26.23 -8.32
C PHE A 483 -17.74 26.76 -8.00
N VAL A 484 -16.72 26.01 -8.38
CA VAL A 484 -15.31 26.36 -8.18
C VAL A 484 -14.61 26.51 -9.53
N THR A 485 -13.84 27.57 -9.70
CA THR A 485 -12.99 27.76 -10.89
C THR A 485 -11.54 28.03 -10.49
N MET A 486 -10.61 27.29 -11.10
CA MET A 486 -9.17 27.48 -10.90
C MET A 486 -8.60 28.34 -12.03
N ILE A 487 -7.77 29.32 -11.69
CA ILE A 487 -7.16 30.24 -12.64
C ILE A 487 -5.63 30.26 -12.42
N PRO A 488 -4.84 29.65 -13.31
CA PRO A 488 -3.39 29.66 -13.21
C PRO A 488 -2.82 31.02 -13.66
N MET A 489 -1.88 31.54 -12.90
CA MET A 489 -1.12 32.76 -13.24
C MET A 489 -0.31 32.60 -14.53
N ASP A 490 0.03 31.35 -14.90
CA ASP A 490 0.82 31.06 -16.09
C ASP A 490 0.13 31.52 -17.39
N GLY A 491 -1.20 31.63 -17.42
CA GLY A 491 -1.92 32.23 -18.56
C GLY A 491 -1.63 33.71 -18.79
N PHE A 492 -0.94 34.37 -17.86
CA PHE A 492 -0.59 35.79 -17.95
C PHE A 492 0.87 36.01 -18.32
N HIS A 493 1.59 35.00 -18.81
CA HIS A 493 2.90 35.22 -19.40
C HIS A 493 2.81 36.21 -20.56
N LEU A 494 3.80 37.09 -20.69
CA LEU A 494 3.94 37.86 -21.92
C LEU A 494 4.26 36.91 -23.08
N TYR A 495 3.73 37.23 -24.25
CA TYR A 495 3.98 36.48 -25.47
C TYR A 495 5.46 36.53 -25.81
N ARG A 496 5.98 35.48 -26.45
CA ARG A 496 7.37 35.47 -26.94
C ARG A 496 7.70 36.65 -27.84
N SER A 497 6.73 37.11 -28.64
CA SER A 497 6.85 38.31 -29.48
C SER A 497 7.03 39.59 -28.65
N GLN A 498 6.31 39.70 -27.53
CA GLN A 498 6.45 40.83 -26.60
C GLN A 498 7.78 40.79 -25.85
N LEU A 499 8.20 39.61 -25.37
CA LEU A 499 9.52 39.42 -24.75
C LEU A 499 10.65 39.77 -25.72
N ALA A 500 10.50 39.40 -27.00
CA ALA A 500 11.46 39.74 -28.05
C ALA A 500 11.57 41.26 -28.32
N ALA A 501 10.52 42.02 -28.00
CA ALA A 501 10.46 43.48 -28.18
C ALA A 501 10.91 44.27 -26.94
N MET A 502 11.25 43.60 -25.84
CA MET A 502 11.74 44.26 -24.62
C MET A 502 13.14 44.88 -24.81
N PRO A 503 13.56 45.83 -23.95
CA PRO A 503 14.91 46.42 -24.04
C PRO A 503 16.05 45.39 -23.92
N ASN A 504 15.85 44.30 -23.17
CA ASN A 504 16.81 43.20 -23.04
C ASN A 504 16.14 41.84 -23.37
N PRO A 505 15.93 41.50 -24.65
CA PRO A 505 15.21 40.29 -25.05
C PRO A 505 15.87 38.99 -24.58
N ALA A 506 17.21 38.95 -24.60
CA ALA A 506 17.97 37.76 -24.23
C ALA A 506 17.75 37.41 -22.74
N GLU A 507 17.80 38.42 -21.86
CA GLU A 507 17.49 38.25 -20.45
C GLU A 507 16.02 37.90 -20.25
N ALA A 508 15.09 38.60 -20.90
CA ALA A 508 13.65 38.36 -20.77
C ALA A 508 13.26 36.92 -21.16
N ILE A 509 13.86 36.39 -22.22
CA ILE A 509 13.64 35.00 -22.65
C ILE A 509 14.31 34.01 -21.69
N HIS A 510 15.54 34.29 -21.23
CA HIS A 510 16.25 33.43 -20.29
C HIS A 510 15.55 33.35 -18.93
N ARG A 511 15.09 34.50 -18.44
CA ARG A 511 14.38 34.68 -17.16
C ARG A 511 12.87 34.54 -17.31
N ARG A 512 12.35 33.94 -18.39
CA ARG A 512 10.91 33.72 -18.54
C ARG A 512 10.37 32.91 -17.36
N GLY A 513 9.36 33.44 -16.69
CA GLY A 513 8.90 33.01 -15.37
C GLY A 513 9.28 33.96 -14.23
N ALA A 514 10.11 34.98 -14.48
CA ALA A 514 10.35 36.11 -13.58
C ALA A 514 9.16 37.07 -13.58
N ALA A 515 8.95 37.82 -12.49
CA ALA A 515 7.78 38.69 -12.31
C ALA A 515 7.55 39.69 -13.46
N PHE A 516 8.63 40.27 -14.02
CA PHE A 516 8.55 41.23 -15.13
C PHE A 516 8.21 40.61 -16.50
N THR A 517 8.15 39.28 -16.58
CA THR A 517 7.83 38.53 -17.81
C THR A 517 6.34 38.15 -17.91
N PHE A 518 5.52 38.66 -16.99
CA PHE A 518 4.06 38.51 -16.96
C PHE A 518 3.35 39.83 -17.23
N ASP A 519 2.17 39.78 -17.84
CA ASP A 519 1.23 40.89 -17.92
C ASP A 519 0.43 40.99 -16.62
N SER A 520 1.09 41.54 -15.59
CA SER A 520 0.52 41.69 -14.25
C SER A 520 -0.66 42.66 -14.21
N GLU A 521 -0.71 43.65 -15.11
CA GLU A 521 -1.83 44.60 -15.23
C GLU A 521 -3.08 43.90 -15.77
N ARG A 522 -2.91 43.00 -16.74
CA ARG A 522 -4.00 42.17 -17.22
C ARG A 522 -4.52 41.21 -16.16
N PHE A 523 -3.63 40.59 -15.38
CA PHE A 523 -4.01 39.76 -14.24
C PHE A 523 -4.85 40.56 -13.24
N HIS A 524 -4.37 41.75 -12.85
CA HIS A 524 -5.08 42.63 -11.93
C HIS A 524 -6.48 43.02 -12.43
N ARG A 525 -6.63 43.37 -13.72
CA ARG A 525 -7.94 43.66 -14.32
C ARG A 525 -8.92 42.49 -14.24
N LEU A 526 -8.45 41.24 -14.42
CA LEU A 526 -9.29 40.07 -14.24
C LEU A 526 -9.74 39.92 -12.79
N VAL A 527 -8.82 40.08 -11.82
CA VAL A 527 -9.14 40.00 -10.39
C VAL A 527 -10.18 41.05 -10.00
N GLN A 528 -10.05 42.28 -10.50
CA GLN A 528 -11.04 43.34 -10.32
C GLN A 528 -12.42 42.93 -10.86
N ALA A 529 -12.47 42.45 -12.11
CA ALA A 529 -13.73 42.01 -12.72
C ALA A 529 -14.38 40.84 -11.97
N LEU A 530 -13.58 39.96 -11.37
CA LEU A 530 -14.08 38.81 -10.61
C LEU A 530 -14.59 39.18 -9.21
N ARG A 531 -14.09 40.29 -8.63
CA ARG A 531 -14.52 40.81 -7.32
C ARG A 531 -15.86 41.56 -7.37
N GLU A 532 -16.27 42.04 -8.54
CA GLU A 532 -17.56 42.71 -8.71
C GLU A 532 -18.74 41.80 -8.31
N PRO A 533 -19.82 42.33 -7.71
CA PRO A 533 -20.99 41.55 -7.31
C PRO A 533 -21.63 40.79 -8.48
N VAL A 534 -21.88 39.51 -8.28
CA VAL A 534 -22.55 38.62 -9.23
C VAL A 534 -24.06 38.82 -9.14
N THR A 535 -24.65 39.22 -10.26
CA THR A 535 -26.08 39.40 -10.46
C THR A 535 -26.59 38.47 -11.57
N ASN A 536 -27.90 38.39 -11.75
CA ASN A 536 -28.48 37.62 -12.87
C ASN A 536 -28.07 38.14 -14.26
N ALA A 537 -27.62 39.40 -14.35
CA ALA A 537 -27.13 40.01 -15.59
C ALA A 537 -25.61 39.90 -15.77
N THR A 538 -24.88 39.32 -14.79
CA THR A 538 -23.42 39.19 -14.88
C THR A 538 -23.05 38.27 -16.03
N PRO A 539 -22.25 38.75 -17.01
CA PRO A 539 -21.79 37.92 -18.12
C PRO A 539 -20.77 36.88 -17.64
N GLN A 540 -20.56 35.84 -18.46
CA GLN A 540 -19.43 34.94 -18.26
C GLN A 540 -18.12 35.71 -18.47
N ILE A 541 -17.16 35.48 -17.58
CA ILE A 541 -15.82 36.08 -17.66
C ILE A 541 -14.87 35.00 -18.16
N PHE A 542 -13.94 35.35 -19.05
CA PHE A 542 -12.95 34.42 -19.56
C PHE A 542 -11.55 34.81 -19.08
N ALA A 543 -10.75 33.79 -18.75
CA ALA A 543 -9.36 33.94 -18.33
C ALA A 543 -8.44 33.14 -19.27
N PRO A 544 -7.20 33.60 -19.51
CA PRO A 544 -6.27 32.86 -20.34
C PRO A 544 -5.70 31.64 -19.60
N SER A 545 -5.36 30.60 -20.36
CA SER A 545 -4.55 29.47 -19.90
C SER A 545 -3.15 29.53 -20.54
N PHE A 546 -2.30 28.53 -20.27
CA PHE A 546 -0.96 28.43 -20.85
C PHE A 546 -0.76 27.10 -21.56
N ASP A 547 -0.38 27.14 -22.84
CA ASP A 547 -0.07 25.95 -23.63
C ASP A 547 1.46 25.72 -23.64
N HIS A 548 1.90 24.60 -23.04
CA HIS A 548 3.32 24.24 -22.98
C HIS A 548 3.93 23.77 -24.32
N ALA A 549 3.11 23.32 -25.28
CA ALA A 549 3.56 22.97 -26.63
C ALA A 549 3.78 24.23 -27.47
N VAL A 550 2.84 25.17 -27.43
CA VAL A 550 2.94 26.47 -28.14
C VAL A 550 3.90 27.43 -27.42
N LYS A 551 4.06 27.26 -26.10
CA LYS A 551 4.88 28.09 -25.20
C LYS A 551 4.39 29.54 -25.14
N ASP A 552 3.10 29.79 -25.28
CA ASP A 552 2.46 31.10 -25.15
C ASP A 552 1.04 30.95 -24.55
N PRO A 553 0.46 32.02 -23.99
CA PRO A 553 -0.92 32.00 -23.49
C PRO A 553 -1.97 31.63 -24.54
N VAL A 554 -3.01 30.93 -24.09
CA VAL A 554 -4.23 30.69 -24.88
C VAL A 554 -5.34 31.59 -24.34
N GLU A 555 -5.84 32.44 -25.21
CA GLU A 555 -6.84 33.46 -24.88
C GLU A 555 -8.23 32.86 -24.69
N ASP A 556 -8.97 33.43 -23.74
CA ASP A 556 -10.37 33.09 -23.42
C ASP A 556 -10.64 31.59 -23.15
N ASP A 557 -9.64 30.85 -22.68
CA ASP A 557 -9.68 29.38 -22.54
C ASP A 557 -10.41 28.90 -21.27
N ILE A 558 -10.30 29.64 -20.17
CA ILE A 558 -10.92 29.30 -18.88
C ILE A 558 -12.18 30.11 -18.71
N CYS A 559 -13.34 29.45 -18.81
CA CYS A 559 -14.64 30.08 -18.55
C CYS A 559 -14.91 30.16 -17.04
N VAL A 560 -15.21 31.37 -16.55
CA VAL A 560 -15.68 31.63 -15.19
C VAL A 560 -17.17 31.98 -15.25
N PRO A 561 -18.06 31.00 -15.01
CA PRO A 561 -19.49 31.24 -15.06
C PRO A 561 -19.98 32.06 -13.86
N LYS A 562 -21.25 32.50 -13.90
CA LYS A 562 -21.87 33.23 -12.78
C LYS A 562 -22.16 32.31 -11.59
N GLU A 563 -22.24 31.00 -11.85
CA GLU A 563 -22.39 29.93 -10.85
C GLU A 563 -21.11 29.74 -10.04
N ALA A 564 -19.94 30.15 -10.56
CA ALA A 564 -18.67 30.07 -9.84
C ALA A 564 -18.64 31.06 -8.68
N ARG A 565 -18.68 30.52 -7.46
CA ARG A 565 -18.66 31.27 -6.19
C ARG A 565 -17.31 31.22 -5.50
N ILE A 566 -16.47 30.24 -5.80
CA ILE A 566 -15.11 30.15 -5.31
C ILE A 566 -14.14 30.21 -6.48
N ILE A 567 -13.20 31.16 -6.43
CA ILE A 567 -12.12 31.28 -7.40
C ILE A 567 -10.80 30.95 -6.72
N VAL A 568 -10.08 29.97 -7.25
CA VAL A 568 -8.76 29.56 -6.75
C VAL A 568 -7.71 30.00 -7.75
N PHE A 569 -6.91 31.00 -7.39
CA PHE A 569 -5.76 31.41 -8.16
C PHE A 569 -4.53 30.63 -7.71
N GLU A 570 -3.71 30.19 -8.65
CA GLU A 570 -2.41 29.56 -8.32
C GLU A 570 -1.29 30.18 -9.16
N GLY A 571 -0.14 30.46 -8.53
CA GLY A 571 0.98 31.09 -9.23
C GLY A 571 2.12 31.54 -8.33
N LEU A 572 3.25 31.94 -8.93
CA LEU A 572 4.44 32.33 -8.17
C LEU A 572 4.29 33.66 -7.42
N TYR A 573 3.70 34.67 -8.07
CA TYR A 573 3.75 36.07 -7.62
C TYR A 573 2.44 36.59 -7.03
N LEU A 574 1.48 35.72 -6.73
CA LEU A 574 0.17 36.14 -6.21
C LEU A 574 0.22 36.81 -4.83
N SER A 575 1.31 36.65 -4.09
CA SER A 575 1.59 37.32 -2.81
C SER A 575 2.77 38.29 -2.89
N LEU A 576 3.22 38.66 -4.08
CA LEU A 576 4.39 39.53 -4.25
C LEU A 576 4.07 40.97 -3.86
N ASP A 577 4.90 41.57 -3.01
CA ASP A 577 4.76 42.94 -2.50
C ASP A 577 5.25 44.00 -3.50
N ARG A 578 4.78 43.93 -4.74
CA ARG A 578 5.07 44.92 -5.80
C ARG A 578 3.82 45.19 -6.62
N GLU A 579 3.62 46.41 -7.07
CA GLU A 579 2.49 46.71 -7.95
C GLU A 579 2.67 46.07 -9.34
N PRO A 580 1.59 45.61 -9.99
CA PRO A 580 0.19 45.58 -9.52
C PRO A 580 -0.18 44.29 -8.75
N TRP A 581 0.76 43.38 -8.48
CA TRP A 581 0.52 42.14 -7.73
C TRP A 581 -0.04 42.40 -6.33
N ARG A 582 0.49 43.42 -5.65
CA ARG A 582 0.02 43.88 -4.35
C ARG A 582 -1.44 44.32 -4.39
N SER A 583 -1.82 45.14 -5.38
CA SER A 583 -3.21 45.55 -5.58
C SER A 583 -4.12 44.35 -5.85
N ALA A 584 -3.71 43.41 -6.70
CA ALA A 584 -4.46 42.18 -6.95
C ALA A 584 -4.61 41.31 -5.69
N ALA A 585 -3.54 41.17 -4.90
CA ALA A 585 -3.55 40.43 -3.65
C ALA A 585 -4.48 41.06 -2.59
N SER A 586 -4.59 42.40 -2.56
CA SER A 586 -5.50 43.11 -1.65
C SER A 586 -6.98 42.86 -1.92
N LEU A 587 -7.30 42.37 -3.13
CA LEU A 587 -8.64 41.97 -3.53
C LEU A 587 -8.91 40.49 -3.25
N MET A 588 -8.01 39.71 -2.64
CA MET A 588 -8.22 38.31 -2.29
C MET A 588 -8.75 38.19 -0.86
N ASP A 589 -9.59 37.20 -0.60
CA ASP A 589 -10.07 36.92 0.77
C ASP A 589 -9.01 36.18 1.59
N GLU A 590 -8.21 35.36 0.91
CA GLU A 590 -7.12 34.61 1.53
C GLU A 590 -5.89 34.57 0.63
N LEU A 591 -4.72 34.63 1.26
CA LEU A 591 -3.41 34.53 0.63
C LEU A 591 -2.70 33.36 1.29
N TRP A 592 -2.48 32.29 0.56
CA TRP A 592 -1.83 31.08 1.05
C TRP A 592 -0.45 30.95 0.43
N PHE A 593 0.50 30.52 1.24
CA PHE A 593 1.89 30.34 0.81
C PHE A 593 2.36 28.92 1.13
N LEU A 594 2.70 28.15 0.10
CA LEU A 594 3.35 26.86 0.26
C LEU A 594 4.81 27.08 0.65
N ASN A 595 5.11 26.79 1.91
CA ASN A 595 6.43 26.89 2.49
C ASN A 595 7.05 25.49 2.49
N ILE A 596 8.01 25.26 1.59
CA ILE A 596 8.74 23.99 1.54
C ILE A 596 10.23 24.24 1.60
N ASP A 597 10.98 23.20 1.97
CA ASP A 597 12.43 23.25 1.96
C ASP A 597 12.99 23.60 0.57
N ARG A 598 13.98 24.50 0.55
CA ARG A 598 14.56 25.03 -0.67
C ARG A 598 15.24 23.93 -1.48
N GLU A 599 15.98 23.04 -0.83
CA GLU A 599 16.67 21.93 -1.51
C GLU A 599 15.67 20.92 -2.06
N LEU A 600 14.58 20.66 -1.35
CA LEU A 600 13.48 19.85 -1.88
C LEU A 600 12.85 20.48 -3.14
N SER A 601 12.59 21.80 -3.12
CA SER A 601 12.06 22.52 -4.28
C SER A 601 12.99 22.45 -5.49
N ARG A 602 14.31 22.58 -5.23
CA ARG A 602 15.38 22.49 -6.23
C ARG A 602 15.45 21.08 -6.83
N ALA A 603 15.44 20.04 -5.99
CA ALA A 603 15.48 18.65 -6.44
C ALA A 603 14.29 18.32 -7.36
N ARG A 604 13.08 18.69 -6.97
CA ARG A 604 11.86 18.52 -7.78
C ARG A 604 11.94 19.22 -9.13
N LEU A 605 12.52 20.42 -9.19
CA LEU A 605 12.69 21.17 -10.44
C LEU A 605 13.70 20.52 -11.38
N ILE A 606 14.81 20.00 -10.83
CA ILE A 606 15.82 19.29 -11.61
C ILE A 606 15.18 18.08 -12.29
N GLU A 607 14.47 17.25 -11.53
CA GLU A 607 13.76 16.08 -12.05
C GLU A 607 12.74 16.49 -13.12
N ARG A 608 11.94 17.53 -12.85
CA ARG A 608 10.90 17.99 -13.79
C ARG A 608 11.48 18.52 -15.10
N HIS A 609 12.57 19.29 -15.07
CA HIS A 609 13.18 19.84 -16.29
C HIS A 609 13.76 18.74 -17.19
N VAL A 610 14.35 17.71 -16.60
CA VAL A 610 14.85 16.53 -17.35
C VAL A 610 13.68 15.72 -17.90
N ALA A 611 12.68 15.41 -17.07
CA ALA A 611 11.52 14.60 -17.48
C ALA A 611 10.68 15.27 -18.58
N SER A 612 10.56 16.60 -18.56
CA SER A 612 9.82 17.37 -19.58
C SER A 612 10.62 17.64 -20.86
N GLY A 613 11.89 17.21 -20.92
CA GLY A 613 12.76 17.45 -22.07
C GLY A 613 13.12 18.93 -22.29
N ILE A 614 12.91 19.79 -21.30
CA ILE A 614 13.30 21.22 -21.35
C ILE A 614 14.83 21.34 -21.44
N VAL A 615 15.54 20.42 -20.80
CA VAL A 615 17.00 20.30 -20.80
C VAL A 615 17.40 18.83 -21.03
N PRO A 616 18.57 18.57 -21.63
CA PRO A 616 18.95 17.21 -22.04
C PRO A 616 19.41 16.32 -20.88
N ASP A 617 19.97 16.92 -19.83
CA ASP A 617 20.58 16.19 -18.72
C ASP A 617 20.46 16.95 -17.39
N ARG A 618 20.84 16.25 -16.32
CA ARG A 618 20.79 16.77 -14.95
C ARG A 618 21.68 17.99 -14.73
N ALA A 619 22.85 18.06 -15.35
CA ALA A 619 23.78 19.18 -15.16
C ALA A 619 23.22 20.46 -15.80
N ALA A 620 22.62 20.36 -16.99
CA ALA A 620 21.90 21.45 -17.63
C ALA A 620 20.66 21.88 -16.82
N ALA A 621 19.96 20.93 -16.20
CA ALA A 621 18.85 21.21 -15.28
C ALA A 621 19.32 22.00 -14.06
N GLU A 622 20.40 21.57 -13.40
CA GLU A 622 20.99 22.25 -12.25
C GLU A 622 21.39 23.69 -12.57
N HIS A 623 22.06 23.89 -13.72
CA HIS A 623 22.41 25.23 -14.18
C HIS A 623 21.17 26.10 -14.37
N ARG A 624 20.15 25.61 -15.11
CA ARG A 624 18.89 26.34 -15.33
C ARG A 624 18.21 26.69 -14.00
N VAL A 625 18.06 25.73 -13.10
CA VAL A 625 17.42 25.94 -11.80
C VAL A 625 18.15 27.03 -11.02
N SER A 626 19.49 27.01 -11.00
CA SER A 626 20.28 28.02 -10.31
C SER A 626 20.19 29.41 -10.96
N SER A 627 20.14 29.50 -12.29
CA SER A 627 20.20 30.76 -13.03
C SER A 627 18.83 31.42 -13.26
N THR A 628 17.73 30.71 -13.03
CA THR A 628 16.36 31.26 -13.19
C THR A 628 15.43 30.91 -12.03
N ASP A 629 15.15 29.64 -11.79
CA ASP A 629 14.08 29.21 -10.87
C ASP A 629 14.40 29.64 -9.42
N MET A 630 15.65 29.50 -9.00
CA MET A 630 16.10 29.89 -7.66
C MET A 630 16.18 31.41 -7.49
N LEU A 631 16.51 32.17 -8.53
CA LEU A 631 16.45 33.63 -8.47
C LEU A 631 15.01 34.12 -8.30
N ASN A 632 14.06 33.46 -8.97
CA ASN A 632 12.63 33.74 -8.80
C ASN A 632 12.17 33.34 -7.39
N ALA A 633 12.62 32.19 -6.88
CA ALA A 633 12.35 31.77 -5.51
C ALA A 633 12.85 32.80 -4.49
N ASP A 634 14.09 33.28 -4.65
CA ASP A 634 14.70 34.28 -3.76
C ASP A 634 13.92 35.60 -3.78
N ASP A 635 13.53 36.08 -4.95
CA ASP A 635 12.74 37.30 -5.11
C ASP A 635 11.37 37.20 -4.43
N ILE A 636 10.68 36.05 -4.57
CA ILE A 636 9.40 35.79 -3.89
C ILE A 636 9.60 35.76 -2.38
N ILE A 637 10.60 35.04 -1.87
CA ILE A 637 10.83 34.90 -0.43
C ILE A 637 11.16 36.27 0.18
N GLN A 638 11.99 37.07 -0.48
CA GLN A 638 12.43 38.36 0.05
C GLN A 638 11.35 39.43 0.00
N ASN A 639 10.47 39.39 -1.02
CA ASN A 639 9.57 40.49 -1.34
C ASN A 639 8.09 40.09 -1.32
N ARG A 640 7.68 39.10 -0.52
CA ARG A 640 6.26 38.72 -0.38
C ARG A 640 5.55 39.48 0.73
N LEU A 641 4.25 39.67 0.54
CA LEU A 641 3.29 40.04 1.57
C LEU A 641 3.18 38.93 2.63
N HIS A 642 2.63 39.30 3.79
CA HIS A 642 2.24 38.33 4.80
C HIS A 642 1.12 37.43 4.28
N ALA A 643 1.28 36.11 4.40
CA ALA A 643 0.25 35.15 4.02
C ALA A 643 -0.69 34.87 5.20
N HIS A 644 -1.97 34.68 4.89
CA HIS A 644 -2.98 34.27 5.88
C HIS A 644 -2.80 32.81 6.31
N GLU A 645 -2.24 31.97 5.45
CA GLU A 645 -1.87 30.58 5.76
C GLU A 645 -0.49 30.25 5.20
N TYR A 646 0.33 29.58 6.02
CA TYR A 646 1.58 28.96 5.60
C TYR A 646 1.37 27.44 5.59
N ILE A 647 1.59 26.82 4.44
CA ILE A 647 1.27 25.42 4.18
C ILE A 647 2.57 24.65 4.03
N GLU A 648 2.83 23.75 4.96
CA GLU A 648 3.99 22.86 5.01
C GLU A 648 3.49 21.42 4.87
N PHE A 649 4.16 20.63 4.04
CA PHE A 649 3.85 19.22 3.77
C PHE A 649 5.06 18.34 4.02
#